data_AF-A0A1J9RE66-F1
#
_entry.id   AF-A0A1J9RE66-F1
#
_cell.length_a   1.000
_cell.length_b   1.000
_cell.length_c   1.000
_cell.angle_alpha   90.00
_cell.angle_beta   90.00
_cell.angle_gamma   90.00
#
_symmetry.space_group_name_H-M   'P 1'
#
loop_
_entity.id
_entity.type
_entity.pdbx_description
1 polymer ?
#
loop_
_entity_poly.entity_id
_entity_poly.type
_entity_poly.pdbx_seq_one_letter_code
_entity_poly.pdbx_strand_id
1 'polypeptide(L)'
;MDPGSNNQAEIASGRVVGKPNGLARVEEFEESPAKRIKLDGQPVSDSQTPAKSGIERKKGVAPIKKDYLIDVPQGTTQASPRALPNDDAAEAAKHHEQEGNSGRQKGGKREKKGGQNTKRTFGRSQDEKQLCQTVAYHSEFSPKPCPWGKSCKFEHDIRKYLKNYKRADLDTFGGVCPVWEAKGRCPAGWKCRFVGSHMTEKDTEDGRKELVLVEDASRMKNPTSENGIGIDGAVNVVSTEDKLALAKKRYKTPKADSYTTWIDTVSREVEKNLHGRSQDETASVPNKADGPGASDTKDEKEDNRAQYTEPPFLPSEKRRVYFGPETPVLAPLTTQGNLPFRRLCVDLGAQLTYSEMAMSMSLVQGSKSEWALMKAHEAEILPPTVNPQQTTVKNYDNSRDLKFGVQITGNKPWVALRATEALTALCPHLRVIDMNCGCPIDMVFREGSGSALLDHASKLEKMLRGMNAVSGEIPITAKIRMGTKDSNPTATKLIERLICGGVESHEIGQGPPGVAAITLHGRSRQQRYSRQADWEYISQCAALVKRLNEQTEIATDTIKEPDARCQPATGKVFFLGNGDCYTHEDYFNGIQKSGVDTVMVARGALMKPWIFEEIEKGQYLDKSATERLALVEKFAKYGLEAWGSDEYGIGNTRRFLLEYLSFTHRYIPVGLLEYLPPSIQDRPPAWKGRNELETLLGSDNYRDWIKISEMFLGPAHKDFKFEPKHKSNSYEIVAEGGFAVREIETYSLLVIVFLLLVVEMVIFVGLIVPLPFTVKRKLFTFISESPVIAKLQYGMKITFIFILILFIDSVNRVYRVQTELSTHSKEMGGAGTATLGAERMEVQARKFYSQRNMYLCGFTLFLSLILNRTYTMILEVLRLEDKVKQLQGDKRAGGKESVKLAEAGDPGEISRLRKELAAREKDIEALKKQSEGLSREYEKLGDQVSSQNPDSTPKKDR
;
A
#
# COMPACT_ATOMS: atom_id res chain seq x y z
N MET A 1 71.97 25.18 -39.25
CA MET A 1 72.06 26.61 -39.54
C MET A 1 71.49 27.33 -38.34
N ASP A 2 72.35 28.01 -37.59
CA ASP A 2 72.02 28.97 -36.52
C ASP A 2 72.18 30.40 -37.12
N PRO A 3 71.88 31.56 -36.47
CA PRO A 3 71.50 31.79 -35.06
C PRO A 3 70.52 32.97 -34.76
N GLY A 4 70.24 33.18 -33.46
CA GLY A 4 70.01 34.51 -32.82
C GLY A 4 68.63 34.73 -32.19
N SER A 5 68.42 35.33 -31.01
CA SER A 5 69.29 35.87 -29.95
C SER A 5 68.43 36.33 -28.76
N ASN A 6 68.86 35.98 -27.54
CA ASN A 6 68.92 36.76 -26.28
C ASN A 6 67.92 37.89 -25.93
N ASN A 7 67.36 37.83 -24.72
CA ASN A 7 67.62 38.84 -23.67
C ASN A 7 67.29 38.36 -22.24
N GLN A 8 68.28 38.52 -21.35
CA GLN A 8 68.24 38.34 -19.89
C GLN A 8 67.78 39.62 -19.18
N ALA A 9 67.27 39.50 -17.94
CA ALA A 9 67.70 40.33 -16.80
C ALA A 9 67.29 39.69 -15.46
N GLU A 10 68.30 39.29 -14.67
CA GLU A 10 68.26 38.98 -13.24
C GLU A 10 68.15 40.26 -12.40
N ILE A 11 67.55 40.19 -11.19
CA ILE A 11 68.14 40.76 -9.95
C ILE A 11 67.80 39.85 -8.76
N ALA A 12 68.84 39.50 -8.01
CA ALA A 12 68.89 38.64 -6.84
C ALA A 12 68.65 39.38 -5.50
N SER A 13 68.20 38.63 -4.48
CA SER A 13 68.71 38.59 -3.09
C SER A 13 67.72 37.75 -2.24
N GLY A 14 68.06 36.76 -1.43
CA GLY A 14 69.32 36.43 -0.78
C GLY A 14 69.24 36.71 0.72
N ARG A 15 68.57 35.86 1.53
CA ARG A 15 68.98 35.62 2.92
C ARG A 15 68.41 34.32 3.52
N VAL A 16 69.35 33.51 3.99
CA VAL A 16 69.19 32.26 4.72
C VAL A 16 69.34 32.53 6.23
N VAL A 17 68.84 31.58 7.04
CA VAL A 17 69.27 31.18 8.39
C VAL A 17 68.31 31.54 9.54
N GLY A 18 67.84 30.49 10.23
CA GLY A 18 67.74 30.50 11.69
C GLY A 18 66.45 29.96 12.32
N LYS A 19 66.38 28.64 12.57
CA LYS A 19 65.64 28.11 13.74
C LYS A 19 66.44 28.46 15.01
N PRO A 20 65.78 28.64 16.17
CA PRO A 20 65.91 27.59 17.19
C PRO A 20 64.63 27.28 17.98
N ASN A 21 64.68 26.11 18.63
CA ASN A 21 63.72 25.49 19.55
C ASN A 21 63.41 26.32 20.81
N GLY A 22 62.26 26.05 21.43
CA GLY A 22 61.99 26.39 22.83
C GLY A 22 60.61 25.94 23.32
N LEU A 23 60.58 24.83 24.07
CA LEU A 23 59.43 24.31 24.82
C LEU A 23 59.13 25.18 26.05
N ALA A 24 57.84 25.46 26.34
CA ALA A 24 57.32 25.68 27.69
C ALA A 24 55.81 25.33 27.73
N ARG A 25 55.36 24.87 28.89
CA ARG A 25 54.21 23.99 29.14
C ARG A 25 53.24 24.68 30.11
N VAL A 26 51.94 24.33 30.01
CA VAL A 26 50.85 24.42 31.01
C VAL A 26 50.20 25.80 31.24
N GLU A 27 48.89 25.90 30.95
CA GLU A 27 47.83 26.06 31.97
C GLU A 27 46.42 25.75 31.38
N GLU A 28 45.72 24.81 32.02
CA GLU A 28 44.28 24.55 31.89
C GLU A 28 43.49 25.58 32.71
N PHE A 29 42.30 26.01 32.26
CA PHE A 29 41.01 25.81 32.95
C PHE A 29 39.82 26.57 32.29
N GLU A 30 38.72 25.82 32.15
CA GLU A 30 37.29 26.16 32.33
C GLU A 30 36.39 26.90 31.29
N GLU A 31 35.10 26.57 31.44
CA GLU A 31 33.98 26.54 30.49
C GLU A 31 33.15 27.84 30.33
N SER A 32 32.67 28.08 29.09
CA SER A 32 31.32 28.58 28.67
C SER A 32 30.71 29.90 29.26
N PRO A 33 29.52 30.36 28.81
CA PRO A 33 29.18 30.89 27.47
C PRO A 33 28.47 32.27 27.55
N ALA A 34 28.64 33.19 26.58
CA ALA A 34 27.72 34.35 26.49
C ALA A 34 27.69 35.09 25.13
N LYS A 35 26.44 35.20 24.63
CA LYS A 35 25.79 36.38 24.04
C LYS A 35 26.13 36.79 22.59
N ARG A 36 25.12 36.50 21.74
CA ARG A 36 24.61 37.32 20.63
C ARG A 36 24.94 38.82 20.78
N ILE A 37 25.59 39.37 19.77
CA ILE A 37 25.58 40.80 19.47
C ILE A 37 24.92 40.97 18.10
N LYS A 38 23.78 41.66 18.10
CA LYS A 38 23.17 42.27 16.91
C LYS A 38 23.98 43.52 16.57
N LEU A 39 24.35 43.70 15.31
CA LEU A 39 24.72 45.00 14.77
C LEU A 39 23.85 45.27 13.55
N ASP A 40 22.97 46.26 13.72
CA ASP A 40 22.20 46.89 12.65
C ASP A 40 23.14 47.77 11.82
N GLY A 41 23.11 47.60 10.49
CA GLY A 41 23.75 48.47 9.52
C GLY A 41 22.86 48.56 8.28
N GLN A 42 22.25 49.73 8.09
CA GLN A 42 21.33 50.05 6.98
C GLN A 42 22.05 50.20 5.61
N PRO A 43 21.29 50.17 4.50
CA PRO A 43 21.74 49.65 3.22
C PRO A 43 22.37 50.70 2.30
N VAL A 44 23.32 50.25 1.46
CA VAL A 44 23.82 51.01 0.30
C VAL A 44 22.96 50.63 -0.91
N SER A 45 22.47 51.65 -1.60
CA SER A 45 21.48 51.60 -2.68
C SER A 45 22.03 51.16 -4.05
N ASP A 46 21.40 50.13 -4.61
CA ASP A 46 21.00 49.86 -6.00
C ASP A 46 21.77 50.45 -7.21
N SER A 47 22.22 49.55 -8.09
CA SER A 47 21.73 49.37 -9.48
C SER A 47 22.34 48.06 -10.02
N GLN A 48 21.64 47.03 -10.51
CA GLN A 48 20.42 46.95 -11.30
C GLN A 48 19.56 45.75 -10.84
N THR A 49 18.28 46.00 -10.58
CA THR A 49 17.29 45.03 -10.08
C THR A 49 16.45 44.50 -11.26
N PRO A 50 16.23 43.17 -11.42
CA PRO A 50 15.12 42.69 -12.23
C PRO A 50 13.81 42.99 -11.49
N ALA A 51 12.81 43.47 -12.24
CA ALA A 51 11.55 44.01 -11.76
C ALA A 51 10.88 43.16 -10.66
N LYS A 52 10.69 43.75 -9.47
CA LYS A 52 9.85 43.21 -8.41
C LYS A 52 8.37 43.37 -8.79
N SER A 53 7.72 42.30 -9.22
CA SER A 53 6.25 42.18 -9.13
C SER A 53 5.88 41.88 -7.67
N GLY A 54 5.28 42.84 -6.97
CA GLY A 54 5.00 42.81 -5.53
C GLY A 54 3.88 41.87 -5.09
N ILE A 55 4.09 40.55 -5.17
CA ILE A 55 3.25 39.55 -4.51
C ILE A 55 4.15 38.65 -3.65
N GLU A 56 4.00 38.73 -2.33
CA GLU A 56 4.79 37.94 -1.39
C GLU A 56 4.31 36.47 -1.41
N ARG A 57 5.26 35.54 -1.66
CA ARG A 57 4.99 34.10 -1.74
C ARG A 57 4.41 33.56 -0.44
N LYS A 58 3.16 33.08 -0.48
CA LYS A 58 2.53 32.37 0.64
C LYS A 58 3.02 30.92 0.69
N LYS A 59 3.83 30.59 1.71
CA LYS A 59 4.33 29.22 1.93
C LYS A 59 3.17 28.21 2.04
N GLY A 60 3.21 27.14 1.24
CA GLY A 60 2.19 26.08 1.26
C GLY A 60 1.02 26.26 0.29
N VAL A 61 0.94 27.39 -0.43
CA VAL A 61 -0.09 27.64 -1.47
C VAL A 61 0.58 27.86 -2.81
N ALA A 62 0.16 27.10 -3.84
CA ALA A 62 0.81 27.18 -5.14
C ALA A 62 0.46 28.51 -5.82
N PRO A 63 1.44 29.20 -6.41
CA PRO A 63 1.23 30.52 -7.01
C PRO A 63 0.64 30.39 -8.41
N ILE A 64 -0.68 30.23 -8.50
CA ILE A 64 -1.36 30.11 -9.79
C ILE A 64 -1.83 31.50 -10.23
N LYS A 65 -1.59 31.84 -11.52
CA LYS A 65 -2.05 33.07 -12.15
C LYS A 65 -3.55 33.23 -11.96
N LYS A 66 -3.99 34.46 -11.63
CA LYS A 66 -5.39 34.79 -11.33
C LYS A 66 -6.40 34.29 -12.36
N ASP A 67 -6.08 34.33 -13.66
CA ASP A 67 -6.97 33.92 -14.75
C ASP A 67 -7.40 32.43 -14.70
N TYR A 68 -6.62 31.60 -14.00
CA TYR A 68 -6.84 30.16 -13.86
C TYR A 68 -7.44 29.77 -12.51
N LEU A 69 -7.63 30.73 -11.59
CA LEU A 69 -8.28 30.46 -10.30
C LEU A 69 -9.80 30.36 -10.48
N ILE A 70 -10.43 29.50 -9.69
CA ILE A 70 -11.89 29.37 -9.63
C ILE A 70 -12.39 30.15 -8.42
N ASP A 71 -13.19 31.19 -8.65
CA ASP A 71 -13.84 31.96 -7.60
C ASP A 71 -14.95 31.12 -6.93
N VAL A 72 -14.78 30.80 -5.65
CA VAL A 72 -15.80 30.11 -4.85
C VAL A 72 -16.66 31.18 -4.15
N PRO A 73 -17.99 31.25 -4.37
CA PRO A 73 -18.84 32.30 -3.80
C PRO A 73 -18.83 32.32 -2.26
N GLN A 74 -18.68 33.50 -1.66
CA GLN A 74 -18.55 33.74 -0.21
C GLN A 74 -19.82 33.48 0.64
N GLY A 75 -20.85 32.80 0.10
CA GLY A 75 -22.15 32.60 0.75
C GLY A 75 -22.41 31.21 1.33
N THR A 76 -21.60 30.21 0.99
CA THR A 76 -21.56 28.93 1.70
C THR A 76 -20.59 29.08 2.87
N THR A 77 -21.02 28.69 4.07
CA THR A 77 -20.18 28.60 5.28
C THR A 77 -18.75 28.31 4.90
N GLN A 78 -17.82 29.22 5.25
CA GLN A 78 -16.39 29.08 4.99
C GLN A 78 -16.00 27.62 5.14
N ALA A 79 -15.84 26.91 4.01
CA ALA A 79 -15.00 25.75 3.98
C ALA A 79 -13.63 26.33 4.30
N SER A 80 -13.24 26.24 5.58
CA SER A 80 -11.91 26.57 6.05
C SER A 80 -10.92 26.12 4.97
N PRO A 81 -9.96 26.98 4.54
CA PRO A 81 -9.05 26.65 3.44
C PRO A 81 -8.60 25.21 3.63
N ARG A 82 -9.08 24.30 2.75
CA ARG A 82 -9.00 22.83 2.86
C ARG A 82 -7.94 22.47 3.89
N ALA A 83 -8.35 22.18 5.14
CA ALA A 83 -7.43 22.09 6.27
C ALA A 83 -6.12 21.42 5.84
N LEU A 84 -5.01 22.17 5.88
CA LEU A 84 -3.70 21.79 5.33
C LEU A 84 -3.48 20.28 5.48
N PRO A 85 -3.68 19.49 4.40
CA PRO A 85 -3.69 18.05 4.54
C PRO A 85 -2.25 17.59 4.75
N ASN A 86 -1.96 17.10 5.95
CA ASN A 86 -0.66 16.52 6.28
C ASN A 86 -0.43 15.29 5.39
N ASP A 87 0.67 15.27 4.63
CA ASP A 87 1.14 14.13 3.83
C ASP A 87 1.30 12.86 4.70
N ASP A 88 1.37 13.01 6.04
CA ASP A 88 1.34 11.91 7.00
C ASP A 88 0.00 11.15 7.03
N ALA A 89 -1.14 11.69 6.62
CA ALA A 89 -2.42 10.96 6.67
C ALA A 89 -2.43 9.70 5.77
N ALA A 90 -1.53 9.65 4.79
CA ALA A 90 -1.38 8.54 3.85
C ALA A 90 -0.48 7.39 4.36
N GLU A 91 0.38 7.62 5.36
CA GLU A 91 1.30 6.60 5.91
C GLU A 91 1.26 6.49 7.45
N ALA A 92 0.66 7.45 8.16
CA ALA A 92 0.73 7.62 9.62
C ALA A 92 -0.63 7.46 10.34
N ALA A 93 -1.69 7.00 9.67
CA ALA A 93 -3.01 6.90 10.30
C ALA A 93 -3.15 5.71 11.26
N LYS A 94 -2.27 5.59 12.26
CA LYS A 94 -2.40 4.99 13.61
C LYS A 94 -1.00 4.80 14.17
N HIS A 95 -0.70 5.37 15.34
CA HIS A 95 0.16 4.77 16.40
C HIS A 95 0.54 5.76 17.52
N HIS A 96 -0.35 6.68 17.91
CA HIS A 96 -0.36 7.15 19.31
C HIS A 96 -1.12 6.11 20.14
N GLU A 97 -0.46 5.01 20.50
CA GLU A 97 -0.86 4.14 21.61
C GLU A 97 0.24 3.08 21.83
N GLN A 98 1.15 3.36 22.75
CA GLN A 98 1.67 2.46 23.80
C GLN A 98 3.04 2.95 24.27
N GLU A 99 3.04 3.95 25.14
CA GLU A 99 4.04 4.03 26.21
C GLU A 99 3.30 4.23 27.54
N GLY A 100 3.63 3.39 28.52
CA GLY A 100 3.20 3.51 29.91
C GLY A 100 1.90 2.81 30.29
N ASN A 101 1.97 1.53 30.68
CA ASN A 101 1.84 1.17 32.10
C ASN A 101 2.02 -0.36 32.28
N SER A 102 2.97 -0.73 33.12
CA SER A 102 3.19 -2.07 33.63
C SER A 102 2.04 -2.50 34.55
N GLY A 103 1.26 -3.49 34.14
CA GLY A 103 0.24 -4.12 34.98
C GLY A 103 -0.18 -5.46 34.42
N ARG A 104 0.23 -6.55 35.10
CA ARG A 104 -0.18 -7.94 34.83
C ARG A 104 -1.72 -8.05 34.81
N GLN A 105 -2.30 -8.56 33.73
CA GLN A 105 -3.53 -9.35 33.80
C GLN A 105 -3.60 -10.41 32.69
N LYS A 106 -3.86 -11.65 33.11
CA LYS A 106 -4.00 -12.85 32.29
C LYS A 106 -5.37 -12.87 31.60
N GLY A 107 -5.41 -13.44 30.39
CA GLY A 107 -6.56 -14.19 29.89
C GLY A 107 -7.57 -13.41 29.06
N GLY A 108 -7.34 -13.33 27.75
CA GLY A 108 -8.35 -12.94 26.76
C GLY A 108 -7.78 -13.02 25.35
N LYS A 109 -8.33 -13.89 24.49
CA LYS A 109 -7.97 -14.00 23.06
C LYS A 109 -8.20 -12.64 22.39
N ARG A 110 -7.12 -11.86 22.22
CA ARG A 110 -7.10 -10.66 21.39
C ARG A 110 -7.15 -11.10 19.93
N GLU A 111 -8.26 -10.81 19.24
CA GLU A 111 -8.29 -10.80 17.79
C GLU A 111 -7.17 -9.87 17.29
N LYS A 112 -6.25 -10.42 16.51
CA LYS A 112 -5.22 -9.66 15.82
C LYS A 112 -5.90 -8.73 14.82
N LYS A 113 -6.11 -7.46 15.18
CA LYS A 113 -6.43 -6.41 14.21
C LYS A 113 -5.21 -6.24 13.30
N GLY A 114 -5.27 -6.87 12.13
CA GLY A 114 -4.27 -6.74 11.07
C GLY A 114 -4.12 -5.31 10.56
N GLY A 115 -2.98 -5.03 9.92
CA GLY A 115 -2.60 -3.72 9.39
C GLY A 115 -3.61 -3.14 8.38
N GLN A 116 -3.57 -1.83 8.23
CA GLN A 116 -4.59 -1.00 7.54
C GLN A 116 -4.76 -1.28 6.03
N ASN A 117 -3.88 -2.06 5.42
CA ASN A 117 -3.91 -2.37 3.98
C ASN A 117 -4.46 -3.77 3.63
N THR A 118 -4.83 -4.61 4.60
CA THR A 118 -5.43 -5.93 4.33
C THR A 118 -6.95 -5.87 4.06
N LYS A 119 -7.59 -4.69 4.17
CA LYS A 119 -9.03 -4.50 3.90
C LYS A 119 -9.36 -3.97 2.50
N ARG A 120 -8.37 -3.64 1.67
CA ARG A 120 -8.61 -3.22 0.28
C ARG A 120 -8.88 -4.45 -0.58
N THR A 121 -10.14 -4.68 -0.92
CA THR A 121 -10.54 -5.71 -1.89
C THR A 121 -10.62 -5.09 -3.27
N PHE A 122 -9.57 -5.33 -4.06
CA PHE A 122 -9.63 -5.07 -5.49
C PHE A 122 -10.47 -6.20 -6.10
N GLY A 123 -11.64 -5.86 -6.66
CA GLY A 123 -12.47 -6.84 -7.36
C GLY A 123 -11.62 -7.61 -8.38
N ARG A 124 -11.74 -8.94 -8.39
CA ARG A 124 -11.05 -9.75 -9.41
C ARG A 124 -11.93 -9.77 -10.65
N SER A 125 -11.41 -9.21 -11.75
CA SER A 125 -12.04 -9.35 -13.06
C SER A 125 -11.52 -10.63 -13.70
N GLN A 126 -12.42 -11.57 -13.98
CA GLN A 126 -12.13 -12.81 -14.68
C GLN A 126 -13.23 -13.04 -15.71
N ASP A 127 -12.90 -13.80 -16.76
CA ASP A 127 -13.91 -14.34 -17.67
C ASP A 127 -14.87 -15.27 -16.91
N GLU A 128 -16.11 -15.39 -17.40
CA GLU A 128 -17.14 -16.22 -16.77
C GLU A 128 -16.70 -17.68 -16.66
N LYS A 129 -16.06 -18.18 -17.73
CA LYS A 129 -15.40 -19.48 -17.76
C LYS A 129 -14.05 -19.32 -18.44
N GLN A 130 -12.99 -19.76 -17.77
CA GLN A 130 -11.64 -19.65 -18.31
C GLN A 130 -11.36 -20.70 -19.39
N LEU A 131 -10.55 -20.31 -20.37
CA LEU A 131 -10.05 -21.19 -21.43
C LEU A 131 -8.92 -22.09 -20.90
N CYS A 132 -8.90 -23.35 -21.35
CA CYS A 132 -7.85 -24.29 -20.98
C CYS A 132 -6.49 -23.84 -21.54
N GLN A 133 -5.43 -23.95 -20.74
CA GLN A 133 -4.08 -23.53 -21.17
C GLN A 133 -3.54 -24.37 -22.34
N THR A 134 -4.03 -25.61 -22.52
CA THR A 134 -3.62 -26.47 -23.64
C THR A 134 -4.22 -26.07 -24.98
N VAL A 135 -5.22 -25.17 -24.98
CA VAL A 135 -5.82 -24.62 -26.21
C VAL A 135 -5.57 -23.12 -26.35
N ALA A 136 -5.15 -22.43 -25.29
CA ALA A 136 -5.04 -20.97 -25.23
C ALA A 136 -4.11 -20.33 -26.29
N TYR A 137 -3.15 -21.10 -26.82
CA TYR A 137 -2.15 -20.67 -27.80
C TYR A 137 -2.13 -21.50 -29.08
N HIS A 138 -3.06 -22.45 -29.23
CA HIS A 138 -3.07 -23.38 -30.35
C HIS A 138 -4.22 -23.07 -31.31
N SER A 139 -4.05 -23.44 -32.57
CA SER A 139 -5.12 -23.39 -33.57
C SER A 139 -6.26 -24.33 -33.18
N GLU A 140 -7.46 -24.03 -33.67
CA GLU A 140 -8.70 -24.71 -33.31
C GLU A 140 -8.65 -26.23 -33.49
N PHE A 141 -8.00 -26.75 -34.53
CA PHE A 141 -7.94 -28.18 -34.82
C PHE A 141 -6.64 -28.87 -34.38
N SER A 142 -5.71 -28.13 -33.77
CA SER A 142 -4.43 -28.66 -33.28
C SER A 142 -4.21 -28.44 -31.77
N PRO A 143 -5.17 -28.75 -30.88
CA PRO A 143 -4.99 -28.55 -29.43
C PRO A 143 -4.03 -29.58 -28.83
N LYS A 144 -3.22 -29.17 -27.84
CA LYS A 144 -2.43 -30.11 -27.03
C LYS A 144 -3.36 -30.97 -26.15
N PRO A 145 -3.05 -32.27 -25.93
CA PRO A 145 -3.88 -33.13 -25.09
C PRO A 145 -3.93 -32.60 -23.65
N CYS A 146 -5.14 -32.43 -23.13
CA CYS A 146 -5.37 -31.94 -21.78
C CYS A 146 -5.20 -33.07 -20.75
N PRO A 147 -4.34 -32.91 -19.71
CA PRO A 147 -4.12 -33.95 -18.69
C PRO A 147 -5.39 -34.38 -17.94
N TRP A 148 -6.40 -33.50 -17.88
CA TRP A 148 -7.68 -33.75 -17.19
C TRP A 148 -8.79 -34.24 -18.13
N GLY A 149 -8.57 -34.22 -19.44
CA GLY A 149 -9.54 -34.63 -20.46
C GLY A 149 -10.94 -34.05 -20.21
N LYS A 150 -11.95 -34.93 -20.18
CA LYS A 150 -13.37 -34.58 -19.97
C LYS A 150 -13.70 -34.07 -18.55
N SER A 151 -12.82 -34.29 -17.57
CA SER A 151 -13.00 -33.78 -16.20
C SER A 151 -12.45 -32.36 -15.99
N CYS A 152 -11.89 -31.75 -17.04
CA CYS A 152 -11.34 -30.42 -16.95
C CYS A 152 -12.44 -29.36 -16.76
N LYS A 153 -12.26 -28.50 -15.75
CA LYS A 153 -13.19 -27.40 -15.45
C LYS A 153 -13.17 -26.25 -16.48
N PHE A 154 -12.14 -26.20 -17.31
CA PHE A 154 -11.90 -25.13 -18.27
C PHE A 154 -12.55 -25.43 -19.63
N GLU A 155 -12.90 -24.38 -20.37
CA GLU A 155 -13.45 -24.53 -21.72
C GLU A 155 -12.36 -24.95 -22.71
N HIS A 156 -12.70 -25.83 -23.66
CA HIS A 156 -11.78 -26.30 -24.72
C HIS A 156 -12.24 -25.86 -26.11
N ASP A 157 -13.52 -25.49 -26.26
CA ASP A 157 -14.06 -24.94 -27.50
C ASP A 157 -13.77 -23.42 -27.57
N ILE A 158 -12.91 -23.04 -28.52
CA ILE A 158 -12.47 -21.66 -28.72
C ILE A 158 -13.64 -20.77 -29.15
N ARG A 159 -14.47 -21.19 -30.11
CA ARG A 159 -15.60 -20.39 -30.62
C ARG A 159 -16.62 -20.14 -29.51
N LYS A 160 -16.91 -21.17 -28.73
CA LYS A 160 -17.81 -21.06 -27.57
C LYS A 160 -17.23 -20.13 -26.50
N TYR A 161 -15.92 -20.21 -26.22
CA TYR A 161 -15.26 -19.31 -25.29
C TYR A 161 -15.32 -17.85 -25.76
N LEU A 162 -14.93 -17.56 -27.01
CA LEU A 162 -14.92 -16.21 -27.58
C LEU A 162 -16.33 -15.58 -27.58
N LYS A 163 -17.37 -16.37 -27.83
CA LYS A 163 -18.76 -15.88 -27.93
C LYS A 163 -19.45 -15.73 -26.58
N ASN A 164 -19.32 -16.72 -25.69
CA ASN A 164 -20.19 -16.83 -24.51
C ASN A 164 -19.49 -16.51 -23.19
N TYR A 165 -18.16 -16.66 -23.10
CA TYR A 165 -17.46 -16.63 -21.81
C TYR A 165 -16.41 -15.52 -21.71
N LYS A 166 -15.76 -15.18 -22.83
CA LYS A 166 -14.81 -14.08 -22.93
C LYS A 166 -15.54 -12.76 -23.04
N ARG A 167 -15.00 -11.72 -22.40
CA ARG A 167 -15.51 -10.35 -22.58
C ARG A 167 -15.25 -9.82 -23.99
N ALA A 168 -16.15 -8.96 -24.44
CA ALA A 168 -16.06 -8.27 -25.73
C ALA A 168 -14.67 -7.67 -25.94
N ASP A 169 -14.17 -7.70 -27.17
CA ASP A 169 -12.91 -7.05 -27.50
C ASP A 169 -13.00 -5.53 -27.30
N LEU A 170 -11.84 -4.91 -27.12
CA LEU A 170 -11.68 -3.48 -26.96
C LEU A 170 -11.36 -2.86 -28.32
N ASP A 171 -12.08 -1.78 -28.66
CA ASP A 171 -11.82 -0.98 -29.85
C ASP A 171 -10.76 0.12 -29.60
N THR A 172 -10.23 0.21 -28.37
CA THR A 172 -9.15 1.15 -28.03
C THR A 172 -7.88 0.82 -28.83
N PHE A 173 -7.00 1.81 -29.02
CA PHE A 173 -5.83 1.69 -29.90
C PHE A 173 -6.16 1.30 -31.36
N GLY A 174 -7.36 1.67 -31.84
CA GLY A 174 -7.81 1.31 -33.19
C GLY A 174 -8.14 -0.17 -33.35
N GLY A 175 -8.45 -0.88 -32.26
CA GLY A 175 -8.72 -2.32 -32.25
C GLY A 175 -7.47 -3.20 -32.38
N VAL A 176 -6.27 -2.60 -32.43
CA VAL A 176 -5.00 -3.31 -32.58
C VAL A 176 -4.40 -3.62 -31.21
N CYS A 177 -3.99 -4.87 -30.99
CA CYS A 177 -3.33 -5.28 -29.75
C CYS A 177 -1.93 -4.65 -29.63
N PRO A 178 -1.65 -3.80 -28.62
CA PRO A 178 -0.34 -3.16 -28.48
C PRO A 178 0.81 -4.15 -28.27
N VAL A 179 0.50 -5.29 -27.62
CA VAL A 179 1.50 -6.33 -27.35
C VAL A 179 1.88 -7.09 -28.62
N TRP A 180 0.89 -7.42 -29.45
CA TRP A 180 1.13 -8.06 -30.75
C TRP A 180 1.81 -7.09 -31.71
N GLU A 181 1.41 -5.83 -31.74
CA GLU A 181 2.04 -4.80 -32.56
C GLU A 181 3.53 -4.64 -32.22
N ALA A 182 3.87 -4.64 -30.93
CA ALA A 182 5.25 -4.48 -30.47
C ALA A 182 6.13 -5.74 -30.64
N LYS A 183 5.55 -6.95 -30.60
CA LYS A 183 6.32 -8.22 -30.48
C LYS A 183 6.05 -9.25 -31.56
N GLY A 184 5.06 -9.03 -32.41
CA GLY A 184 4.59 -9.99 -33.42
C GLY A 184 3.84 -11.21 -32.87
N ARG A 185 3.84 -11.44 -31.54
CA ARG A 185 3.11 -12.53 -30.87
C ARG A 185 2.46 -12.02 -29.58
N CYS A 186 1.21 -12.42 -29.32
CA CYS A 186 0.51 -12.05 -28.10
C CYS A 186 0.56 -13.17 -27.03
N PRO A 187 1.18 -12.94 -25.85
CA PRO A 187 1.25 -13.94 -24.78
C PRO A 187 -0.09 -14.17 -24.07
N ALA A 188 -1.15 -13.41 -24.39
CA ALA A 188 -2.50 -13.70 -23.94
C ALA A 188 -3.22 -14.72 -24.83
N GLY A 189 -2.75 -14.94 -26.07
CA GLY A 189 -3.39 -15.83 -27.05
C GLY A 189 -4.86 -15.50 -27.24
N TRP A 190 -5.71 -16.53 -27.29
CA TRP A 190 -7.17 -16.39 -27.45
C TRP A 190 -7.86 -15.62 -26.31
N LYS A 191 -7.20 -15.44 -25.16
CA LYS A 191 -7.73 -14.67 -24.01
C LYS A 191 -7.55 -13.16 -24.18
N CYS A 192 -6.80 -12.72 -25.20
CA CYS A 192 -6.52 -11.32 -25.46
C CYS A 192 -7.81 -10.52 -25.68
N ARG A 193 -7.96 -9.36 -25.04
CA ARG A 193 -9.09 -8.43 -25.26
C ARG A 193 -8.97 -7.62 -26.56
N PHE A 194 -7.99 -7.94 -27.40
CA PHE A 194 -7.76 -7.37 -28.74
C PHE A 194 -7.54 -8.49 -29.76
N VAL A 195 -8.09 -9.68 -29.52
CA VAL A 195 -7.78 -10.89 -30.32
C VAL A 195 -8.16 -10.72 -31.79
N GLY A 196 -9.19 -9.91 -32.08
CA GLY A 196 -9.58 -9.56 -33.45
C GLY A 196 -8.45 -9.05 -34.35
N SER A 197 -7.43 -8.39 -33.80
CA SER A 197 -6.28 -7.88 -34.57
C SER A 197 -5.25 -8.93 -35.01
N HIS A 198 -5.27 -10.10 -34.38
CA HIS A 198 -4.26 -11.16 -34.60
C HIS A 198 -4.90 -12.55 -34.59
N MET A 199 -6.13 -12.64 -35.12
CA MET A 199 -6.79 -13.90 -35.44
C MET A 199 -7.22 -13.90 -36.90
N THR A 200 -7.21 -15.07 -37.53
CA THR A 200 -7.70 -15.26 -38.90
C THR A 200 -8.39 -16.61 -39.03
N GLU A 201 -9.35 -16.70 -39.95
CA GLU A 201 -9.93 -17.97 -40.36
C GLU A 201 -9.20 -18.47 -41.61
N LYS A 202 -8.58 -19.64 -41.52
CA LYS A 202 -7.95 -20.32 -42.67
C LYS A 202 -8.81 -21.46 -43.15
N ASP A 203 -8.97 -21.58 -44.46
CA ASP A 203 -9.58 -22.76 -45.07
C ASP A 203 -8.57 -23.92 -45.06
N THR A 204 -8.93 -25.02 -44.42
CA THR A 204 -8.13 -26.26 -44.41
C THR A 204 -8.33 -27.05 -45.70
N GLU A 205 -7.41 -27.95 -46.02
CA GLU A 205 -7.48 -28.83 -47.21
C GLU A 205 -8.78 -29.65 -47.28
N ASP A 206 -9.40 -29.93 -46.13
CA ASP A 206 -10.68 -30.61 -45.97
C ASP A 206 -11.92 -29.70 -46.18
N GLY A 207 -11.73 -28.42 -46.53
CA GLY A 207 -12.80 -27.43 -46.69
C GLY A 207 -13.40 -26.88 -45.38
N ARG A 208 -12.78 -27.17 -44.22
CA ARG A 208 -13.22 -26.64 -42.91
C ARG A 208 -12.50 -25.33 -42.59
N LYS A 209 -13.21 -24.38 -41.98
CA LYS A 209 -12.62 -23.11 -41.51
C LYS A 209 -12.01 -23.29 -40.13
N GLU A 210 -10.71 -23.08 -40.03
CA GLU A 210 -9.95 -23.16 -38.77
C GLU A 210 -9.61 -21.76 -38.26
N LEU A 211 -9.90 -21.49 -36.98
CA LEU A 211 -9.38 -20.30 -36.30
C LEU A 211 -7.90 -20.48 -35.93
N VAL A 212 -7.08 -19.52 -36.40
CA VAL A 212 -5.63 -19.51 -36.20
C VAL A 212 -5.18 -18.14 -35.67
N LEU A 213 -4.28 -18.13 -34.70
CA LEU A 213 -3.61 -16.90 -34.24
C LEU A 213 -2.53 -16.49 -35.25
N VAL A 214 -2.53 -15.23 -35.63
CA VAL A 214 -1.55 -14.67 -36.56
C VAL A 214 -0.31 -14.23 -35.78
N GLU A 215 0.85 -14.65 -36.26
CA GLU A 215 2.15 -14.25 -35.71
C GLU A 215 2.95 -13.54 -36.79
N ASP A 216 3.58 -12.43 -36.44
CA ASP A 216 4.46 -11.67 -37.32
C ASP A 216 5.92 -11.99 -36.99
N ALA A 217 6.48 -12.95 -37.73
CA ALA A 217 7.86 -13.41 -37.55
C ALA A 217 8.90 -12.28 -37.73
N SER A 218 8.58 -11.20 -38.45
CA SER A 218 9.51 -10.08 -38.64
C SER A 218 9.73 -9.26 -37.37
N ARG A 219 8.77 -9.27 -36.44
CA ARG A 219 8.80 -8.52 -35.18
C ARG A 219 9.21 -9.38 -33.97
N MET A 220 9.26 -10.69 -34.16
CA MET A 220 9.61 -11.64 -33.10
C MET A 220 11.12 -11.67 -32.89
N LYS A 221 11.56 -11.38 -31.66
CA LYS A 221 12.98 -11.45 -31.31
C LYS A 221 13.40 -12.89 -31.02
N ASN A 222 12.52 -13.69 -30.39
CA ASN A 222 12.77 -15.12 -30.11
C ASN A 222 11.65 -16.02 -30.65
N PRO A 223 11.72 -16.47 -31.91
CA PRO A 223 10.68 -17.30 -32.52
C PRO A 223 10.49 -18.67 -31.85
N THR A 224 11.50 -19.17 -31.12
CA THR A 224 11.52 -20.48 -30.45
C THR A 224 10.87 -20.51 -29.06
N SER A 225 10.42 -19.37 -28.51
CA SER A 225 9.73 -19.34 -27.21
C SER A 225 8.35 -20.00 -27.29
N GLU A 226 8.24 -21.27 -26.91
CA GLU A 226 6.95 -21.93 -26.76
C GLU A 226 6.23 -21.41 -25.51
N ASN A 227 5.01 -20.88 -25.70
CA ASN A 227 4.05 -20.50 -24.65
C ASN A 227 4.17 -19.09 -24.02
N GLY A 228 4.95 -18.17 -24.60
CA GLY A 228 5.04 -16.79 -24.07
C GLY A 228 5.69 -16.69 -22.68
N ILE A 229 6.39 -17.76 -22.27
CA ILE A 229 7.24 -17.78 -21.07
C ILE A 229 8.62 -17.30 -21.51
N GLY A 230 9.01 -16.13 -21.01
CA GLY A 230 10.07 -15.32 -21.63
C GLY A 230 9.40 -14.28 -22.52
N ILE A 231 8.86 -13.23 -21.88
CA ILE A 231 8.27 -12.10 -22.58
C ILE A 231 9.38 -11.50 -23.45
N ASP A 232 9.25 -11.50 -24.78
CA ASP A 232 10.18 -10.80 -25.66
C ASP A 232 10.37 -9.36 -25.14
N GLY A 233 11.63 -8.98 -24.88
CA GLY A 233 12.01 -7.69 -24.29
C GLY A 233 12.01 -7.60 -22.76
N ALA A 234 11.68 -8.66 -22.00
CA ALA A 234 11.81 -8.69 -20.54
C ALA A 234 12.97 -9.58 -20.07
N VAL A 235 13.74 -9.10 -19.10
CA VAL A 235 14.91 -9.77 -18.52
C VAL A 235 14.70 -10.08 -17.03
N ASN A 236 15.60 -10.86 -16.45
CA ASN A 236 15.53 -11.32 -15.05
C ASN A 236 14.23 -12.10 -14.72
N VAL A 237 13.70 -12.85 -15.71
CA VAL A 237 12.50 -13.67 -15.52
C VAL A 237 12.89 -15.01 -14.92
N VAL A 238 12.76 -15.13 -13.59
CA VAL A 238 13.06 -16.38 -12.88
C VAL A 238 12.02 -17.46 -13.18
N SER A 239 12.47 -18.69 -13.40
CA SER A 239 11.62 -19.84 -13.73
C SER A 239 10.68 -20.23 -12.57
N THR A 240 9.62 -20.97 -12.88
CA THR A 240 8.73 -21.50 -11.82
C THR A 240 9.42 -22.60 -11.01
N GLU A 241 10.31 -23.36 -11.64
CA GLU A 241 11.06 -24.43 -10.99
C GLU A 241 12.00 -23.88 -9.92
N ASP A 242 12.78 -22.84 -10.24
CA ASP A 242 13.70 -22.21 -9.29
C ASP A 242 12.97 -21.61 -8.09
N LYS A 243 11.82 -20.94 -8.33
CA LYS A 243 10.97 -20.43 -7.25
C LYS A 243 10.45 -21.55 -6.35
N LEU A 244 10.07 -22.69 -6.93
CA LEU A 244 9.65 -23.86 -6.16
C LEU A 244 10.82 -24.49 -5.41
N ALA A 245 12.02 -24.50 -5.99
CA ALA A 245 13.24 -24.98 -5.34
C ALA A 245 13.59 -24.12 -4.13
N LEU A 246 13.50 -22.79 -4.24
CA LEU A 246 13.66 -21.84 -3.12
C LEU A 246 12.59 -22.08 -2.05
N ALA A 247 11.31 -22.14 -2.43
CA ALA A 247 10.20 -22.37 -1.50
C ALA A 247 10.32 -23.69 -0.72
N LYS A 248 10.82 -24.74 -1.39
CA LYS A 248 11.07 -26.07 -0.78
C LYS A 248 12.43 -26.18 -0.09
N LYS A 249 13.21 -25.08 -0.01
CA LYS A 249 14.58 -25.05 0.55
C LYS A 249 15.52 -26.06 -0.11
N ARG A 250 15.29 -26.38 -1.39
CA ARG A 250 16.15 -27.25 -2.21
C ARG A 250 17.21 -26.47 -2.97
N TYR A 251 16.96 -25.18 -3.19
CA TYR A 251 17.95 -24.28 -3.78
C TYR A 251 19.07 -24.03 -2.78
N LYS A 252 20.30 -24.39 -3.14
CA LYS A 252 21.48 -24.27 -2.28
C LYS A 252 22.15 -22.91 -2.49
N THR A 253 22.69 -22.36 -1.41
CA THR A 253 23.43 -21.09 -1.39
C THR A 253 24.79 -21.31 -0.73
N PRO A 254 25.69 -22.07 -1.39
CA PRO A 254 26.93 -22.53 -0.77
C PRO A 254 27.84 -21.38 -0.32
N LYS A 255 27.89 -20.26 -1.04
CA LYS A 255 28.74 -19.11 -0.66
C LYS A 255 28.18 -18.38 0.56
N ALA A 256 26.87 -18.20 0.62
CA ALA A 256 26.20 -17.60 1.77
C ALA A 256 26.27 -18.50 3.00
N ASP A 257 26.13 -19.81 2.83
CA ASP A 257 26.22 -20.78 3.91
C ASP A 257 27.63 -20.81 4.49
N SER A 258 28.68 -20.89 3.65
CA SER A 258 30.07 -20.86 4.12
C SER A 258 30.43 -19.54 4.80
N TYR A 259 30.03 -18.41 4.20
CA TYR A 259 30.31 -17.10 4.77
C TYR A 259 29.54 -16.86 6.08
N THR A 260 28.30 -17.35 6.20
CA THR A 260 27.54 -17.24 7.45
C THR A 260 28.25 -18.01 8.57
N THR A 261 28.69 -19.24 8.31
CA THR A 261 29.49 -20.01 9.29
C THR A 261 30.76 -19.25 9.69
N TRP A 262 31.44 -18.62 8.74
CA TRP A 262 32.61 -17.80 9.02
C TRP A 262 32.29 -16.55 9.87
N ILE A 263 31.23 -15.79 9.57
CA ILE A 263 30.81 -14.64 10.39
C ILE A 263 30.56 -15.07 11.83
N ASP A 264 29.89 -16.20 12.04
CA ASP A 264 29.53 -16.68 13.38
C ASP A 264 30.79 -17.04 14.18
N THR A 265 31.75 -17.72 13.55
CA THR A 265 33.06 -18.02 14.17
C THR A 265 33.80 -16.73 14.54
N VAL A 266 33.95 -15.80 13.60
CA VAL A 266 34.68 -14.55 13.84
C VAL A 266 33.97 -13.69 14.89
N SER A 267 32.63 -13.65 14.89
CA SER A 267 31.89 -12.89 15.90
C SER A 267 32.12 -13.43 17.32
N ARG A 268 32.20 -14.76 17.49
CA ARG A 268 32.54 -15.38 18.79
C ARG A 268 33.95 -15.05 19.24
N GLU A 269 34.89 -14.98 18.30
CA GLU A 269 36.28 -14.63 18.60
C GLU A 269 36.44 -13.15 18.97
N VAL A 270 35.76 -12.25 18.27
CA VAL A 270 35.67 -10.83 18.62
C VAL A 270 35.13 -10.65 20.04
N GLU A 271 34.03 -11.33 20.39
CA GLU A 271 33.46 -11.27 21.73
C GLU A 271 34.44 -11.79 22.80
N LYS A 272 35.16 -12.89 22.51
CA LYS A 272 36.20 -13.44 23.39
C LYS A 272 37.35 -12.45 23.62
N ASN A 273 37.79 -11.77 22.57
CA ASN A 273 38.93 -10.84 22.61
C ASN A 273 38.58 -9.47 23.22
N LEU A 274 37.36 -8.96 22.99
CA LEU A 274 36.93 -7.64 23.48
C LEU A 274 36.32 -7.64 24.88
N HIS A 275 35.59 -8.69 25.26
CA HIS A 275 34.77 -8.68 26.48
C HIS A 275 35.28 -9.59 27.60
N GLY A 276 36.33 -10.40 27.38
CA GLY A 276 36.97 -11.22 28.43
C GLY A 276 36.02 -12.19 29.17
N ARG A 277 34.80 -12.41 28.66
CA ARG A 277 33.78 -13.24 29.29
C ARG A 277 33.75 -14.60 28.63
N SER A 278 34.41 -15.56 29.26
CA SER A 278 34.07 -16.97 29.09
C SER A 278 32.67 -17.18 29.70
N GLN A 279 31.64 -17.28 28.87
CA GLN A 279 30.41 -17.95 29.26
C GLN A 279 30.36 -19.26 28.49
N ASP A 280 30.96 -20.29 29.05
CA ASP A 280 30.57 -21.69 28.82
C ASP A 280 31.13 -22.57 29.96
N GLU A 281 30.39 -22.63 31.08
CA GLU A 281 30.50 -23.72 32.06
C GLU A 281 29.36 -24.75 31.90
N THR A 282 28.61 -24.72 30.80
CA THR A 282 27.53 -25.69 30.56
C THR A 282 27.44 -26.11 29.10
N ALA A 283 28.49 -26.75 28.58
CA ALA A 283 28.39 -27.59 27.38
C ALA A 283 29.36 -28.76 27.52
N SER A 284 28.84 -29.88 28.03
CA SER A 284 29.54 -31.15 28.12
C SER A 284 29.92 -31.68 26.73
N VAL A 285 31.22 -31.77 26.45
CA VAL A 285 31.80 -32.60 25.37
C VAL A 285 32.99 -33.36 25.97
N PRO A 286 33.17 -34.66 25.65
CA PRO A 286 33.91 -35.58 26.52
C PRO A 286 35.43 -35.60 26.29
N ASN A 287 36.15 -35.75 27.40
CA ASN A 287 37.48 -36.34 27.59
C ASN A 287 38.49 -36.31 26.41
N LYS A 288 39.52 -35.49 26.56
CA LYS A 288 40.91 -35.87 26.25
C LYS A 288 41.86 -35.30 27.30
N ALA A 289 42.85 -36.12 27.64
CA ALA A 289 43.66 -36.10 28.85
C ALA A 289 44.69 -34.96 28.94
N ASP A 290 45.10 -34.72 30.19
CA ASP A 290 46.02 -33.70 30.69
C ASP A 290 47.42 -33.66 30.05
N GLY A 291 47.95 -32.44 29.92
CA GLY A 291 49.37 -32.11 29.80
C GLY A 291 49.59 -30.62 30.07
N PRO A 292 50.56 -30.20 30.93
CA PRO A 292 50.69 -28.80 31.34
C PRO A 292 51.59 -28.02 30.39
N GLY A 293 51.13 -26.88 29.88
CA GLY A 293 51.93 -26.02 29.00
C GLY A 293 51.29 -24.65 28.79
N ALA A 294 51.62 -23.70 29.66
CA ALA A 294 51.31 -22.30 29.46
C ALA A 294 52.23 -21.71 28.36
N SER A 295 51.79 -21.72 27.10
CA SER A 295 52.38 -20.92 26.01
C SER A 295 51.46 -20.67 24.79
N ASP A 296 50.38 -21.43 24.61
CA ASP A 296 49.75 -21.55 23.28
C ASP A 296 48.74 -20.46 22.87
N THR A 297 48.52 -19.42 23.68
CA THR A 297 47.49 -18.41 23.35
C THR A 297 47.90 -17.42 22.25
N LYS A 298 49.18 -17.36 21.90
CA LYS A 298 49.67 -16.51 20.80
C LYS A 298 49.75 -17.30 19.50
N ASP A 299 50.25 -18.53 19.56
CA ASP A 299 50.35 -19.42 18.39
C ASP A 299 48.97 -19.89 17.92
N GLU A 300 48.00 -20.18 18.80
CA GLU A 300 46.61 -20.44 18.36
C GLU A 300 45.91 -19.21 17.77
N LYS A 301 46.26 -18.00 18.23
CA LYS A 301 45.74 -16.75 17.64
C LYS A 301 46.40 -16.45 16.31
N GLU A 302 47.69 -16.76 16.16
CA GLU A 302 48.42 -16.65 14.90
C GLU A 302 48.00 -17.74 13.92
N ASP A 303 47.66 -18.96 14.37
CA ASP A 303 47.12 -20.06 13.56
C ASP A 303 45.65 -19.84 13.14
N ASN A 304 44.80 -19.29 14.01
CA ASN A 304 43.45 -18.86 13.61
C ASN A 304 43.49 -17.64 12.67
N ARG A 305 44.46 -16.73 12.86
CA ARG A 305 44.73 -15.62 11.93
C ARG A 305 45.35 -16.12 10.62
N ALA A 306 46.07 -17.24 10.64
CA ALA A 306 46.65 -17.92 9.48
C ALA A 306 45.64 -18.82 8.74
N GLN A 307 44.51 -19.20 9.35
CA GLN A 307 43.31 -19.68 8.66
C GLN A 307 42.54 -18.53 8.00
N TYR A 308 43.26 -17.72 7.22
CA TYR A 308 42.69 -16.70 6.35
C TYR A 308 41.96 -17.40 5.20
N THR A 309 40.67 -17.66 5.38
CA THR A 309 39.80 -18.05 4.27
C THR A 309 39.37 -16.78 3.55
N GLU A 310 40.04 -16.46 2.44
CA GLU A 310 39.69 -15.32 1.61
C GLU A 310 38.21 -15.38 1.19
N PRO A 311 37.46 -14.26 1.30
CA PRO A 311 36.17 -14.15 0.64
C PRO A 311 36.35 -14.47 -0.84
N PRO A 312 35.53 -15.34 -1.45
CA PRO A 312 35.77 -15.82 -2.81
C PRO A 312 35.64 -14.74 -3.91
N PHE A 313 35.24 -13.51 -3.56
CA PHE A 313 35.25 -12.35 -4.46
C PHE A 313 35.36 -11.05 -3.64
N LEU A 314 36.38 -10.23 -3.92
CA LEU A 314 36.66 -9.02 -3.15
C LEU A 314 35.91 -7.81 -3.74
N PRO A 315 35.56 -6.80 -2.92
CA PRO A 315 34.92 -5.57 -3.41
C PRO A 315 35.67 -4.87 -4.55
N SER A 316 37.00 -4.96 -4.54
CA SER A 316 37.90 -4.36 -5.54
C SER A 316 37.88 -5.06 -6.90
N GLU A 317 37.48 -6.34 -6.95
CA GLU A 317 37.42 -7.17 -8.16
C GLU A 317 36.08 -7.05 -8.89
N LYS A 318 35.12 -6.35 -8.27
CA LYS A 318 33.76 -6.17 -8.81
C LYS A 318 33.74 -5.33 -10.07
N ARG A 319 32.63 -5.41 -10.79
CA ARG A 319 32.39 -4.54 -11.94
C ARG A 319 32.38 -3.08 -11.49
N ARG A 320 33.12 -2.23 -12.20
CA ARG A 320 33.15 -0.77 -11.95
C ARG A 320 31.80 -0.16 -12.36
N VAL A 321 31.25 0.70 -11.51
CA VAL A 321 30.00 1.46 -11.76
C VAL A 321 30.28 2.95 -11.76
N TYR A 322 29.47 3.71 -12.49
CA TYR A 322 29.59 5.15 -12.58
C TYR A 322 28.33 5.87 -12.07
N PHE A 323 28.52 6.84 -11.17
CA PHE A 323 27.47 7.77 -10.78
C PHE A 323 28.01 9.18 -10.99
N GLY A 324 27.54 9.86 -12.03
CA GLY A 324 27.91 11.24 -12.37
C GLY A 324 26.70 12.16 -12.57
N PRO A 325 26.93 13.47 -12.76
CA PRO A 325 25.89 14.47 -12.97
C PRO A 325 24.93 14.19 -14.14
N GLU A 326 25.39 13.46 -15.15
CA GLU A 326 24.63 13.04 -16.32
C GLU A 326 23.83 11.74 -16.08
N THR A 327 23.91 11.17 -14.87
CA THR A 327 23.22 9.93 -14.50
C THR A 327 22.12 10.16 -13.46
N PRO A 328 21.01 10.84 -13.81
CA PRO A 328 19.89 11.02 -12.89
C PRO A 328 19.26 9.68 -12.53
N VAL A 329 18.98 9.49 -11.23
CA VAL A 329 18.57 8.21 -10.67
C VAL A 329 17.10 8.23 -10.28
N LEU A 330 16.31 7.28 -10.78
CA LEU A 330 14.96 7.00 -10.27
C LEU A 330 15.05 6.19 -8.97
N ALA A 331 14.45 6.72 -7.91
CA ALA A 331 14.41 6.06 -6.60
C ALA A 331 13.64 4.72 -6.65
N PRO A 332 13.94 3.78 -5.73
CA PRO A 332 13.05 2.65 -5.47
C PRO A 332 11.76 3.14 -4.83
N LEU A 333 10.63 2.89 -5.50
CA LEU A 333 9.31 3.42 -5.12
C LEU A 333 8.36 2.27 -4.82
N THR A 334 7.99 2.06 -3.56
CA THR A 334 7.01 1.02 -3.21
C THR A 334 5.66 1.31 -3.88
N THR A 335 5.07 0.30 -4.53
CA THR A 335 3.84 0.31 -5.33
C THR A 335 3.95 0.89 -6.74
N GLN A 336 4.81 1.90 -6.97
CA GLN A 336 4.92 2.54 -8.29
C GLN A 336 6.24 2.35 -9.03
N GLY A 337 7.26 1.79 -8.39
CA GLY A 337 8.50 1.36 -9.05
C GLY A 337 8.33 0.11 -9.91
N ASN A 338 7.14 -0.08 -10.50
CA ASN A 338 6.83 -1.20 -11.39
C ASN A 338 7.49 -1.01 -12.77
N LEU A 339 7.66 -2.11 -13.49
CA LEU A 339 8.36 -2.13 -14.78
C LEU A 339 7.81 -1.11 -15.79
N PRO A 340 6.48 -0.96 -15.99
CA PRO A 340 5.93 0.06 -16.90
C PRO A 340 6.34 1.49 -16.54
N PHE A 341 6.29 1.86 -15.26
CA PHE A 341 6.69 3.18 -14.80
C PHE A 341 8.18 3.44 -14.98
N ARG A 342 9.02 2.45 -14.64
CA ARG A 342 10.48 2.58 -14.79
C ARG A 342 10.88 2.71 -16.26
N ARG A 343 10.28 1.90 -17.15
CA ARG A 343 10.49 2.01 -18.60
C ARG A 343 10.10 3.39 -19.11
N LEU A 344 8.95 3.93 -18.67
CA LEU A 344 8.55 5.29 -19.01
C LEU A 344 9.59 6.33 -18.56
N CYS A 345 10.16 6.19 -17.37
CA CYS A 345 11.20 7.10 -16.88
C CYS A 345 12.52 6.96 -17.67
N VAL A 346 12.92 5.75 -18.06
CA VAL A 346 14.10 5.52 -18.90
C VAL A 346 13.95 6.19 -20.26
N ASP A 347 12.79 6.05 -20.90
CA ASP A 347 12.51 6.71 -22.17
C ASP A 347 12.52 8.24 -22.08
N LEU A 348 12.33 8.78 -20.88
CA LEU A 348 12.35 10.21 -20.58
C LEU A 348 13.71 10.68 -20.05
N GLY A 349 14.75 9.84 -20.04
CA GLY A 349 16.11 10.24 -19.70
C GLY A 349 16.65 9.71 -18.36
N ALA A 350 15.91 8.88 -17.61
CA ALA A 350 16.44 8.25 -16.40
C ALA A 350 17.58 7.28 -16.75
N GLN A 351 18.75 7.48 -16.15
CA GLN A 351 19.95 6.66 -16.40
C GLN A 351 20.16 5.57 -15.36
N LEU A 352 19.34 5.54 -14.30
CA LEU A 352 19.32 4.44 -13.36
C LEU A 352 17.93 4.24 -12.79
N THR A 353 17.52 2.99 -12.65
CA THR A 353 16.26 2.59 -12.03
C THR A 353 16.50 1.49 -11.01
N TYR A 354 15.65 1.44 -9.98
CA TYR A 354 15.65 0.36 -9.00
C TYR A 354 14.34 -0.41 -9.04
N SER A 355 14.39 -1.71 -8.73
CA SER A 355 13.19 -2.45 -8.34
C SER A 355 12.48 -1.78 -7.17
N GLU A 356 11.21 -2.12 -6.96
CA GLU A 356 10.59 -1.87 -5.66
C GLU A 356 11.37 -2.62 -4.56
N MET A 357 11.19 -2.18 -3.31
CA MET A 357 11.81 -2.81 -2.15
C MET A 357 11.32 -4.26 -1.99
N ALA A 358 12.21 -5.23 -2.23
CA ALA A 358 11.92 -6.64 -2.05
C ALA A 358 12.31 -7.13 -0.65
N MET A 359 11.45 -7.92 -0.02
CA MET A 359 11.75 -8.53 1.29
C MET A 359 12.69 -9.72 1.09
N SER A 360 13.92 -9.67 1.64
CA SER A 360 14.94 -10.72 1.45
C SER A 360 14.43 -12.10 1.86
N MET A 361 13.67 -12.20 2.97
CA MET A 361 13.12 -13.48 3.43
C MET A 361 12.11 -14.06 2.43
N SER A 362 11.29 -13.22 1.80
CA SER A 362 10.30 -13.65 0.81
C SER A 362 10.95 -14.09 -0.51
N LEU A 363 12.08 -13.49 -0.89
CA LEU A 363 12.91 -13.97 -2.01
C LEU A 363 13.46 -15.38 -1.73
N VAL A 364 14.04 -15.59 -0.53
CA VAL A 364 14.55 -16.90 -0.08
C VAL A 364 13.43 -17.95 -0.01
N GLN A 365 12.20 -17.53 0.33
CA GLN A 365 11.01 -18.39 0.33
C GLN A 365 10.40 -18.63 -1.07
N GLY A 366 10.98 -18.09 -2.15
CA GLY A 366 10.47 -18.28 -3.50
C GLY A 366 9.12 -17.59 -3.77
N SER A 367 8.77 -16.52 -3.04
CA SER A 367 7.50 -15.83 -3.21
C SER A 367 7.36 -15.24 -4.62
N LYS A 368 6.30 -15.63 -5.33
CA LYS A 368 6.07 -15.19 -6.72
C LYS A 368 5.93 -13.67 -6.85
N SER A 369 5.35 -12.99 -5.84
CA SER A 369 5.18 -11.53 -5.86
C SER A 369 6.53 -10.82 -5.82
N GLU A 370 7.44 -11.26 -4.96
CA GLU A 370 8.73 -10.58 -4.78
C GLU A 370 9.67 -10.83 -5.95
N TRP A 371 9.68 -12.05 -6.49
CA TRP A 371 10.45 -12.35 -7.70
C TRP A 371 9.91 -11.62 -8.95
N ALA A 372 8.66 -11.17 -8.95
CA ALA A 372 8.13 -10.35 -10.04
C ALA A 372 8.73 -8.93 -10.05
N LEU A 373 9.20 -8.43 -8.91
CA LEU A 373 9.82 -7.09 -8.79
C LEU A 373 11.19 -7.02 -9.48
N MET A 374 11.85 -8.17 -9.63
CA MET A 374 13.19 -8.28 -10.23
C MET A 374 13.16 -8.18 -11.76
N LYS A 375 11.98 -8.32 -12.38
CA LYS A 375 11.82 -8.21 -13.82
C LYS A 375 12.16 -6.79 -14.28
N ALA A 376 12.89 -6.70 -15.38
CA ALA A 376 13.22 -5.44 -16.03
C ALA A 376 12.95 -5.51 -17.54
N HIS A 377 12.83 -4.35 -18.18
CA HIS A 377 12.76 -4.24 -19.64
C HIS A 377 14.17 -4.17 -20.25
N GLU A 378 14.34 -4.59 -21.50
CA GLU A 378 15.62 -4.50 -22.22
C GLU A 378 16.20 -3.08 -22.28
N ALA A 379 15.34 -2.05 -22.28
CA ALA A 379 15.77 -0.65 -22.20
C ALA A 379 16.51 -0.32 -20.89
N GLU A 380 16.25 -1.07 -19.81
CA GLU A 380 16.89 -0.89 -18.51
C GLU A 380 18.24 -1.65 -18.40
N ILE A 381 18.62 -2.46 -19.40
CA ILE A 381 19.94 -3.12 -19.47
C ILE A 381 20.90 -2.44 -20.44
N LEU A 382 20.48 -1.36 -21.09
CA LEU A 382 21.39 -0.55 -21.89
C LEU A 382 22.37 0.18 -20.97
N PRO A 383 23.61 0.48 -21.41
CA PRO A 383 24.52 1.33 -20.67
C PRO A 383 23.93 2.70 -20.31
N PRO A 384 24.25 3.25 -19.13
CA PRO A 384 23.93 4.63 -18.81
C PRO A 384 24.72 5.58 -19.70
N THR A 385 24.13 6.76 -19.94
CA THR A 385 24.82 7.86 -20.62
C THR A 385 25.96 8.35 -19.74
N VAL A 386 27.14 8.48 -20.34
CA VAL A 386 28.34 9.00 -19.67
C VAL A 386 29.01 10.04 -20.55
N ASN A 387 29.56 11.07 -19.94
CA ASN A 387 30.36 12.08 -20.61
C ASN A 387 31.82 11.59 -20.70
N PRO A 388 32.34 11.27 -21.90
CA PRO A 388 33.71 10.76 -22.05
C PRO A 388 34.76 11.73 -21.53
N GLN A 389 34.51 13.04 -21.58
CA GLN A 389 35.43 14.07 -21.13
C GLN A 389 35.44 14.23 -19.59
N GLN A 390 34.44 13.69 -18.88
CA GLN A 390 34.28 13.83 -17.43
C GLN A 390 34.37 12.50 -16.67
N THR A 391 34.66 11.39 -17.35
CA THR A 391 34.67 10.06 -16.72
C THR A 391 35.84 9.95 -15.73
N THR A 392 35.52 10.07 -14.44
CA THR A 392 36.50 10.08 -13.34
C THR A 392 36.97 8.68 -12.94
N VAL A 393 36.27 7.63 -13.36
CA VAL A 393 36.59 6.24 -12.97
C VAL A 393 37.61 5.65 -13.95
N LYS A 394 38.83 5.42 -13.45
CA LYS A 394 39.89 4.76 -14.23
C LYS A 394 39.46 3.36 -14.67
N ASN A 395 39.74 3.01 -15.93
CA ASN A 395 39.39 1.72 -16.55
C ASN A 395 37.90 1.36 -16.47
N TYR A 396 37.01 2.37 -16.51
CA TYR A 396 35.58 2.15 -16.56
C TYR A 396 35.14 1.65 -17.95
N ASP A 397 34.52 0.48 -17.98
CA ASP A 397 33.92 -0.10 -19.18
C ASP A 397 32.41 0.17 -19.18
N ASN A 398 31.98 1.19 -19.93
CA ASN A 398 30.58 1.57 -20.03
C ASN A 398 29.73 0.45 -20.67
N SER A 399 30.29 -0.37 -21.57
CA SER A 399 29.53 -1.42 -22.25
C SER A 399 29.02 -2.53 -21.32
N ARG A 400 29.69 -2.72 -20.19
CA ARG A 400 29.31 -3.67 -19.14
C ARG A 400 28.41 -3.05 -18.07
N ASP A 401 28.18 -1.74 -18.09
CA ASP A 401 27.29 -1.08 -17.15
C ASP A 401 25.83 -1.13 -17.61
N LEU A 402 24.91 -1.07 -16.65
CA LEU A 402 23.47 -1.28 -16.86
C LEU A 402 22.70 -0.16 -16.14
N LYS A 403 21.40 0.01 -16.42
CA LYS A 403 20.56 0.98 -15.70
C LYS A 403 19.78 0.35 -14.54
N PHE A 404 19.51 -0.95 -14.56
CA PHE A 404 18.62 -1.60 -13.58
C PHE A 404 19.34 -2.16 -12.34
N GLY A 405 19.03 -1.62 -11.16
CA GLY A 405 19.41 -2.18 -9.86
C GLY A 405 18.25 -2.85 -9.12
N VAL A 406 18.57 -3.71 -8.14
CA VAL A 406 17.57 -4.31 -7.24
C VAL A 406 17.76 -3.79 -5.83
N GLN A 407 16.68 -3.38 -5.18
CA GLN A 407 16.71 -3.03 -3.76
C GLN A 407 16.08 -4.14 -2.90
N ILE A 408 16.83 -4.61 -1.91
CA ILE A 408 16.35 -5.57 -0.91
C ILE A 408 16.31 -4.97 0.50
N THR A 409 15.50 -5.55 1.38
CA THR A 409 15.50 -5.24 2.81
C THR A 409 15.52 -6.52 3.64
N GLY A 410 16.27 -6.52 4.73
CA GLY A 410 16.35 -7.64 5.66
C GLY A 410 16.77 -7.22 7.06
N ASN A 411 16.58 -8.13 8.02
CA ASN A 411 16.91 -7.92 9.43
C ASN A 411 17.97 -8.88 9.95
N LYS A 412 18.52 -9.79 9.14
CA LYS A 412 19.52 -10.77 9.57
C LYS A 412 20.57 -10.97 8.47
N PRO A 413 21.86 -11.10 8.83
CA PRO A 413 22.94 -11.38 7.87
C PRO A 413 22.65 -12.55 6.95
N TRP A 414 22.42 -13.75 7.49
CA TRP A 414 22.19 -14.95 6.68
C TRP A 414 21.04 -14.80 5.66
N VAL A 415 19.97 -14.05 6.00
CA VAL A 415 18.84 -13.81 5.08
C VAL A 415 19.25 -12.92 3.92
N ALA A 416 19.98 -11.83 4.21
CA ALA A 416 20.48 -10.91 3.19
C ALA A 416 21.49 -11.60 2.26
N LEU A 417 22.39 -12.43 2.82
CA LEU A 417 23.40 -13.16 2.06
C LEU A 417 22.76 -14.19 1.13
N ARG A 418 21.86 -15.03 1.63
CA ARG A 418 21.15 -16.02 0.80
C ARG A 418 20.31 -15.37 -0.30
N ALA A 419 19.64 -14.26 0.02
CA ALA A 419 18.89 -13.50 -0.99
C ALA A 419 19.84 -12.93 -2.06
N THR A 420 21.00 -12.40 -1.66
CA THR A 420 21.99 -11.83 -2.58
C THR A 420 22.61 -12.88 -3.49
N GLU A 421 22.96 -14.05 -2.97
CA GLU A 421 23.48 -15.16 -3.78
C GLU A 421 22.41 -15.67 -4.76
N ALA A 422 21.16 -15.83 -4.31
CA ALA A 422 20.05 -16.23 -5.18
C ALA A 422 19.78 -15.18 -6.28
N LEU A 423 19.84 -13.89 -5.96
CA LEU A 423 19.70 -12.82 -6.96
C LEU A 423 20.83 -12.86 -7.97
N THR A 424 22.07 -13.02 -7.52
CA THR A 424 23.26 -13.10 -8.38
C THR A 424 23.16 -14.27 -9.36
N ALA A 425 22.65 -15.42 -8.90
CA ALA A 425 22.51 -16.61 -9.74
C ALA A 425 21.30 -16.57 -10.69
N LEU A 426 20.16 -16.00 -10.24
CA LEU A 426 18.89 -16.06 -10.97
C LEU A 426 18.56 -14.79 -11.77
N CYS A 427 19.29 -13.70 -11.56
CA CYS A 427 19.11 -12.42 -12.24
C CYS A 427 20.47 -11.92 -12.79
N PRO A 428 20.88 -12.37 -13.99
CA PRO A 428 22.19 -12.04 -14.54
C PRO A 428 22.33 -10.57 -14.95
N HIS A 429 21.21 -9.86 -15.20
CA HIS A 429 21.23 -8.46 -15.63
C HIS A 429 20.92 -7.53 -14.47
N LEU A 430 21.79 -7.53 -13.46
CA LEU A 430 21.72 -6.62 -12.32
C LEU A 430 22.90 -5.66 -12.31
N ARG A 431 22.58 -4.36 -12.27
CA ARG A 431 23.57 -3.31 -12.15
C ARG A 431 24.22 -3.32 -10.76
N VAL A 432 23.38 -3.32 -9.73
CA VAL A 432 23.76 -3.25 -8.32
C VAL A 432 22.69 -3.96 -7.48
N ILE A 433 23.08 -4.42 -6.29
CA ILE A 433 22.14 -4.82 -5.24
C ILE A 433 22.22 -3.78 -4.11
N ASP A 434 21.13 -3.07 -3.87
CA ASP A 434 21.01 -2.03 -2.86
C ASP A 434 20.35 -2.56 -1.59
N MET A 435 20.94 -2.27 -0.43
CA MET A 435 20.34 -2.55 0.87
C MET A 435 19.52 -1.35 1.34
N ASN A 436 18.22 -1.56 1.55
CA ASN A 436 17.34 -0.54 2.11
C ASN A 436 17.55 -0.42 3.63
N CYS A 437 18.13 0.70 4.04
CA CYS A 437 18.33 1.08 5.44
C CYS A 437 17.51 2.33 5.80
N GLY A 438 16.51 2.70 4.99
CA GLY A 438 15.82 3.99 5.07
C GLY A 438 14.30 3.92 5.16
N CYS A 439 13.69 2.77 4.88
CA CYS A 439 12.24 2.61 4.88
C CYS A 439 11.64 2.88 6.27
N PRO A 440 10.74 3.88 6.45
CA PRO A 440 10.22 4.25 7.75
C PRO A 440 8.96 3.46 8.16
N ILE A 441 8.49 2.52 7.34
CA ILE A 441 7.26 1.74 7.57
C ILE A 441 7.38 0.99 8.90
N ASP A 442 6.41 1.19 9.80
CA ASP A 442 6.50 0.68 11.17
C ASP A 442 6.56 -0.84 11.26
N MET A 443 5.88 -1.56 10.38
CA MET A 443 5.98 -3.03 10.34
C MET A 443 7.41 -3.48 10.01
N VAL A 444 8.02 -2.86 8.98
CA VAL A 444 9.39 -3.16 8.56
C VAL A 444 10.39 -2.77 9.65
N PHE A 445 10.19 -1.61 10.28
CA PHE A 445 11.02 -1.13 11.40
C PHE A 445 10.94 -2.06 12.61
N ARG A 446 9.73 -2.48 13.02
CA ARG A 446 9.52 -3.39 14.16
C ARG A 446 10.12 -4.77 13.94
N GLU A 447 10.22 -5.23 12.70
CA GLU A 447 10.93 -6.46 12.34
C GLU A 447 12.47 -6.31 12.40
N GLY A 448 12.99 -5.10 12.64
CA GLY A 448 14.43 -4.82 12.65
C GLY A 448 15.04 -4.63 11.26
N SER A 449 14.21 -4.31 10.26
CA SER A 449 14.61 -4.03 8.87
C SER A 449 14.45 -2.53 8.54
N GLY A 450 14.84 -2.11 7.32
CA GLY A 450 14.67 -0.73 6.87
C GLY A 450 15.43 0.25 7.77
N SER A 451 14.78 1.33 8.20
CA SER A 451 15.44 2.35 9.04
C SER A 451 15.86 1.86 10.43
N ALA A 452 15.45 0.67 10.88
CA ALA A 452 15.94 0.10 12.13
C ALA A 452 17.44 -0.26 12.06
N LEU A 453 17.96 -0.52 10.87
CA LEU A 453 19.38 -0.82 10.66
C LEU A 453 20.29 0.38 10.97
N LEU A 454 19.76 1.62 10.95
CA LEU A 454 20.52 2.83 11.26
C LEU A 454 20.99 2.88 12.73
N ASP A 455 20.24 2.25 13.64
CA ASP A 455 20.59 2.15 15.06
C ASP A 455 21.49 0.92 15.34
N HIS A 456 21.71 0.07 14.32
CA HIS A 456 22.47 -1.17 14.43
C HIS A 456 23.63 -1.22 13.43
N ALA A 457 24.51 -0.21 13.48
CA ALA A 457 25.57 0.00 12.49
C ALA A 457 26.51 -1.21 12.31
N SER A 458 26.91 -1.89 13.39
CA SER A 458 27.74 -3.10 13.32
C SER A 458 27.05 -4.25 12.57
N LYS A 459 25.74 -4.43 12.79
CA LYS A 459 24.95 -5.43 12.08
C LYS A 459 24.82 -5.10 10.60
N LEU A 460 24.60 -3.83 10.27
CA LEU A 460 24.53 -3.38 8.87
C LEU A 460 25.86 -3.59 8.14
N GLU A 461 26.99 -3.26 8.78
CA GLU A 461 28.32 -3.53 8.24
C GLU A 461 28.53 -5.03 7.95
N LYS A 462 28.20 -5.92 8.90
CA LYS A 462 28.28 -7.39 8.69
C LYS A 462 27.42 -7.85 7.52
N MET A 463 26.21 -7.29 7.38
CA MET A 463 25.31 -7.59 6.26
C MET A 463 25.93 -7.17 4.93
N LEU A 464 26.38 -5.91 4.80
CA LEU A 464 26.94 -5.38 3.56
C LEU A 464 28.22 -6.11 3.15
N ARG A 465 29.11 -6.39 4.11
CA ARG A 465 30.34 -7.18 3.88
C ARG A 465 30.02 -8.56 3.32
N GLY A 466 29.11 -9.28 3.96
CA GLY A 466 28.73 -10.62 3.49
C GLY A 466 27.96 -10.60 2.17
N MET A 467 27.13 -9.59 1.92
CA MET A 467 26.52 -9.40 0.60
C MET A 467 27.59 -9.23 -0.49
N ASN A 468 28.62 -8.41 -0.23
CA ASN A 468 29.74 -8.24 -1.15
C ASN A 468 30.48 -9.56 -1.41
N ALA A 469 30.69 -10.40 -0.39
CA ALA A 469 31.37 -11.69 -0.56
C ALA A 469 30.60 -12.69 -1.45
N VAL A 470 29.28 -12.58 -1.53
CA VAL A 470 28.43 -13.55 -2.26
C VAL A 470 27.82 -13.03 -3.55
N SER A 471 27.97 -11.73 -3.85
CA SER A 471 27.34 -11.09 -5.02
C SER A 471 28.09 -11.22 -6.34
N GLY A 472 29.24 -11.92 -6.36
CA GLY A 472 30.10 -12.04 -7.54
C GLY A 472 30.53 -10.67 -8.07
N GLU A 473 30.37 -10.43 -9.38
CA GLU A 473 30.73 -9.14 -10.01
C GLU A 473 29.78 -7.98 -9.65
N ILE A 474 28.61 -8.24 -9.07
CA ILE A 474 27.57 -7.22 -8.84
C ILE A 474 27.94 -6.36 -7.62
N PRO A 475 28.10 -5.04 -7.75
CA PRO A 475 28.41 -4.15 -6.63
C PRO A 475 27.23 -4.00 -5.64
N ILE A 476 27.57 -3.83 -4.36
CA ILE A 476 26.61 -3.56 -3.29
C ILE A 476 26.54 -2.07 -2.97
N THR A 477 25.33 -1.56 -2.79
CA THR A 477 25.05 -0.16 -2.44
C THR A 477 24.13 -0.10 -1.22
N ALA A 478 24.04 1.06 -0.55
CA ALA A 478 23.16 1.23 0.60
C ALA A 478 22.39 2.56 0.54
N LYS A 479 21.08 2.49 0.79
CA LYS A 479 20.21 3.66 0.91
C LYS A 479 19.82 3.93 2.36
N ILE A 480 20.30 5.03 2.92
CA ILE A 480 20.12 5.44 4.33
C ILE A 480 19.26 6.71 4.47
N ARG A 481 18.95 7.05 5.73
CA ARG A 481 18.35 8.31 6.18
C ARG A 481 19.29 9.02 7.14
N MET A 482 18.99 10.27 7.52
CA MET A 482 19.79 11.04 8.49
C MET A 482 19.96 10.33 9.84
N GLY A 483 18.97 9.49 10.22
CA GLY A 483 18.93 8.77 11.48
C GLY A 483 17.49 8.33 11.78
N THR A 484 17.28 7.68 12.93
CA THR A 484 15.94 7.28 13.37
C THR A 484 15.17 8.41 14.05
N LYS A 485 15.88 9.32 14.71
CA LYS A 485 15.35 10.46 15.49
C LYS A 485 15.85 11.78 14.90
N ASP A 486 15.05 12.83 15.02
CA ASP A 486 15.41 14.17 14.50
C ASP A 486 16.56 14.83 15.28
N SER A 487 16.54 14.69 16.61
CA SER A 487 17.49 15.36 17.50
C SER A 487 18.86 14.70 17.55
N ASN A 488 19.03 13.54 16.91
CA ASN A 488 20.27 12.78 16.94
C ASN A 488 20.51 12.12 15.57
N PRO A 489 20.94 12.90 14.56
CA PRO A 489 21.27 12.35 13.25
C PRO A 489 22.56 11.51 13.36
N THR A 490 22.51 10.26 12.87
CA THR A 490 23.58 9.27 12.99
C THR A 490 24.30 8.99 11.66
N ALA A 491 23.85 9.58 10.55
CA ALA A 491 24.34 9.24 9.22
C ALA A 491 25.83 9.53 9.02
N THR A 492 26.38 10.61 9.59
CA THR A 492 27.83 10.91 9.47
C THR A 492 28.69 9.79 10.03
N LYS A 493 28.41 9.36 11.27
CA LYS A 493 29.10 8.22 11.92
C LYS A 493 28.91 6.92 11.16
N LEU A 494 27.71 6.71 10.61
CA LEU A 494 27.42 5.52 9.82
C LEU A 494 28.20 5.53 8.50
N ILE A 495 28.26 6.66 7.79
CA ILE A 495 29.00 6.81 6.54
C ILE A 495 30.49 6.53 6.76
N GLU A 496 31.09 7.12 7.79
CA GLU A 496 32.48 6.86 8.17
C GLU A 496 32.71 5.36 8.41
N ARG A 497 31.82 4.70 9.16
CA ARG A 497 31.88 3.25 9.38
C ARG A 497 31.74 2.42 8.11
N LEU A 498 30.92 2.85 7.15
CA LEU A 498 30.72 2.13 5.89
C LEU A 498 31.89 2.31 4.90
N ILE A 499 32.63 3.40 4.98
CA ILE A 499 33.77 3.71 4.10
C ILE A 499 35.08 3.19 4.70
N CYS A 500 35.32 3.40 5.99
CA CYS A 500 36.57 3.06 6.65
C CYS A 500 36.52 1.68 7.32
N GLY A 501 35.34 1.30 7.83
CA GLY A 501 35.16 0.12 8.67
C GLY A 501 34.86 0.50 10.12
N GLY A 502 34.19 -0.39 10.84
CA GLY A 502 33.98 -0.23 12.28
C GLY A 502 35.26 -0.50 13.08
N VAL A 503 35.36 0.05 14.29
CA VAL A 503 36.48 -0.23 15.22
C VAL A 503 36.67 -1.73 15.39
N GLU A 504 35.58 -2.46 15.62
CA GLU A 504 35.57 -3.92 15.76
C GLU A 504 36.16 -4.63 14.52
N SER A 505 35.89 -4.10 13.32
CA SER A 505 36.35 -4.69 12.06
C SER A 505 37.80 -4.38 11.76
N HIS A 506 38.32 -3.24 12.24
CA HIS A 506 39.75 -2.92 12.16
C HIS A 506 40.58 -3.77 13.11
N GLU A 507 40.12 -4.01 14.34
CA GLU A 507 40.84 -4.82 15.33
C GLU A 507 41.06 -6.27 14.88
N ILE A 508 40.14 -6.80 14.07
CA ILE A 508 40.22 -8.14 13.47
C ILE A 508 40.73 -8.15 12.03
N GLY A 509 41.19 -7.01 11.50
CA GLY A 509 41.77 -6.92 10.16
C GLY A 509 40.80 -7.15 9.00
N GLN A 510 39.49 -7.00 9.19
CA GLN A 510 38.49 -7.18 8.14
C GLN A 510 38.36 -5.97 7.20
N GLY A 511 38.79 -4.78 7.63
CA GLY A 511 38.69 -3.54 6.84
C GLY A 511 37.23 -3.07 6.67
N PRO A 512 36.91 -2.22 5.68
CA PRO A 512 35.55 -1.73 5.43
C PRO A 512 34.65 -2.76 4.74
N PRO A 513 33.32 -2.61 4.79
CA PRO A 513 32.39 -3.51 4.10
C PRO A 513 32.47 -3.42 2.56
N GLY A 514 33.06 -2.37 1.98
CA GLY A 514 33.30 -2.23 0.53
C GLY A 514 32.09 -1.83 -0.30
N VAL A 515 31.22 -0.94 0.20
CA VAL A 515 30.07 -0.44 -0.57
C VAL A 515 30.51 0.43 -1.74
N ALA A 516 29.86 0.29 -2.91
CA ALA A 516 30.19 1.08 -4.10
C ALA A 516 29.55 2.48 -4.08
N ALA A 517 28.40 2.63 -3.45
CA ALA A 517 27.70 3.89 -3.32
C ALA A 517 26.81 3.94 -2.07
N ILE A 518 26.66 5.14 -1.51
CA ILE A 518 25.75 5.45 -0.42
C ILE A 518 24.76 6.52 -0.89
N THR A 519 23.46 6.24 -0.76
CA THR A 519 22.41 7.24 -0.99
C THR A 519 21.85 7.74 0.33
N LEU A 520 21.87 9.05 0.57
CA LEU A 520 21.31 9.66 1.78
C LEU A 520 20.00 10.38 1.47
N HIS A 521 18.91 9.93 2.09
CA HIS A 521 17.68 10.72 2.17
C HIS A 521 17.81 11.76 3.28
N GLY A 522 17.67 13.05 2.95
CA GLY A 522 17.78 14.19 3.87
C GLY A 522 16.63 14.31 4.85
N ARG A 523 16.09 13.20 5.37
CA ARG A 523 15.10 13.18 6.44
C ARG A 523 15.45 12.10 7.44
N SER A 524 15.08 12.29 8.70
CA SER A 524 15.08 11.19 9.67
C SER A 524 13.91 10.23 9.40
N ARG A 525 13.90 9.06 10.05
CA ARG A 525 12.72 8.19 10.09
C ARG A 525 11.53 8.90 10.71
N GLN A 526 11.70 9.53 11.88
CA GLN A 526 10.64 10.20 12.64
C GLN A 526 10.00 11.33 11.85
N GLN A 527 10.80 12.12 11.13
CA GLN A 527 10.34 13.20 10.27
C GLN A 527 9.42 12.70 9.15
N ARG A 528 9.58 11.44 8.71
CA ARG A 528 8.87 10.84 7.57
C ARG A 528 8.85 11.76 6.35
N TYR A 529 7.75 12.47 6.13
CA TYR A 529 7.56 13.46 5.07
C TYR A 529 6.96 14.79 5.58
N SER A 530 6.85 14.97 6.90
CA SER A 530 6.22 16.14 7.55
C SER A 530 6.93 17.47 7.28
N ARG A 531 8.24 17.43 6.98
CA ARG A 531 9.10 18.59 6.73
C ARG A 531 9.91 18.41 5.46
N GLN A 532 10.52 19.50 4.98
CA GLN A 532 11.43 19.46 3.82
C GLN A 532 12.68 18.62 4.09
N ALA A 533 13.27 18.07 3.03
CA ALA A 533 14.56 17.40 3.13
C ALA A 533 15.68 18.39 3.44
N ASP A 534 16.57 18.02 4.35
CA ASP A 534 17.73 18.78 4.79
C ASP A 534 18.92 18.55 3.84
N TRP A 535 19.04 19.41 2.83
CA TRP A 535 20.14 19.39 1.86
C TRP A 535 21.45 19.98 2.41
N GLU A 536 21.40 20.72 3.50
CA GLU A 536 22.59 21.21 4.20
C GLU A 536 23.29 20.05 4.91
N TYR A 537 22.53 19.20 5.60
CA TYR A 537 23.07 17.98 6.21
C TYR A 537 23.57 16.98 5.14
N ILE A 538 22.91 16.88 3.99
CA ILE A 538 23.44 16.11 2.84
C ILE A 538 24.79 16.69 2.40
N SER A 539 24.93 18.02 2.32
CA SER A 539 26.19 18.67 1.94
C SER A 539 27.32 18.38 2.93
N GLN A 540 27.03 18.43 4.23
CA GLN A 540 28.00 18.04 5.27
C GLN A 540 28.46 16.58 5.11
N CYS A 541 27.54 15.67 4.79
CA CYS A 541 27.86 14.27 4.54
C CYS A 541 28.66 14.09 3.23
N ALA A 542 28.33 14.83 2.17
CA ALA A 542 29.06 14.78 0.91
C ALA A 542 30.52 15.26 1.08
N ALA A 543 30.72 16.35 1.82
CA ALA A 543 32.05 16.84 2.17
C ALA A 543 32.85 15.82 3.01
N LEU A 544 32.19 15.08 3.90
CA LEU A 544 32.79 13.97 4.63
C LEU A 544 33.22 12.85 3.67
N VAL A 545 32.33 12.37 2.79
CA VAL A 545 32.65 11.30 1.83
C VAL A 545 33.80 11.71 0.91
N LYS A 546 33.80 12.93 0.39
CA LYS A 546 34.88 13.47 -0.45
C LYS A 546 36.22 13.40 0.28
N ARG A 547 36.27 13.88 1.52
CA ARG A 547 37.48 13.86 2.36
C ARG A 547 37.96 12.43 2.64
N LEU A 548 37.05 11.50 2.94
CA LEU A 548 37.39 10.11 3.20
C LEU A 548 37.95 9.41 1.95
N ASN A 549 37.38 9.69 0.77
CA ASN A 549 37.91 9.19 -0.50
C ASN A 549 39.32 9.75 -0.77
N GLU A 550 39.55 11.06 -0.60
CA GLU A 550 40.87 11.70 -0.77
C GLU A 550 41.91 11.17 0.24
N GLN A 551 41.52 10.98 1.51
CA GLN A 551 42.39 10.40 2.53
C GLN A 551 42.79 8.97 2.21
N THR A 552 41.89 8.18 1.63
CA THR A 552 42.19 6.81 1.19
C THR A 552 43.19 6.81 0.02
N GLU A 553 43.19 7.85 -0.83
CA GLU A 553 44.16 8.02 -1.91
C GLU A 553 45.55 8.46 -1.39
N ILE A 554 45.61 9.33 -0.38
CA ILE A 554 46.86 9.91 0.16
C ILE A 554 47.56 8.98 1.18
N ALA A 555 46.81 8.21 1.96
CA ALA A 555 47.32 7.44 3.09
C ALA A 555 47.97 6.10 2.69
N THR A 556 48.86 6.10 1.70
CA THR A 556 49.55 4.91 1.18
C THR A 556 50.69 4.40 2.07
N ASP A 557 50.82 4.88 3.32
CA ASP A 557 51.94 4.52 4.23
C ASP A 557 51.63 4.67 5.75
N THR A 558 50.49 4.17 6.26
CA THR A 558 50.20 4.12 7.72
C THR A 558 49.48 2.85 8.20
N ILE A 559 49.74 2.44 9.45
CA ILE A 559 49.24 1.21 10.13
C ILE A 559 47.70 1.06 10.20
N LYS A 560 46.92 2.11 9.91
CA LYS A 560 45.43 2.09 9.91
C LYS A 560 44.83 2.03 8.50
N GLU A 561 45.59 1.60 7.51
CA GLU A 561 45.11 1.47 6.13
C GLU A 561 43.95 0.46 6.01
N PRO A 562 42.81 0.87 5.43
CA PRO A 562 41.87 -0.10 4.89
C PRO A 562 42.50 -0.75 3.65
N ASP A 563 42.69 -2.08 3.69
CA ASP A 563 43.23 -2.85 2.56
C ASP A 563 42.53 -2.46 1.25
N ALA A 564 43.30 -2.07 0.23
CA ALA A 564 42.80 -1.67 -1.09
C ALA A 564 41.89 -2.75 -1.71
N ARG A 565 42.07 -4.02 -1.33
CA ARG A 565 41.22 -5.13 -1.76
C ARG A 565 39.79 -5.04 -1.23
N CYS A 566 39.60 -4.43 -0.06
CA CYS A 566 38.30 -4.24 0.60
C CYS A 566 37.57 -2.96 0.15
N GLN A 567 38.23 -2.10 -0.63
CA GLN A 567 37.62 -0.91 -1.24
C GLN A 567 36.81 -1.28 -2.49
N PRO A 568 35.78 -0.49 -2.87
CA PRO A 568 35.05 -0.77 -4.10
C PRO A 568 35.97 -0.67 -5.32
N ALA A 569 35.69 -1.47 -6.36
CA ALA A 569 36.49 -1.53 -7.58
C ALA A 569 36.78 -0.17 -8.23
N THR A 570 35.91 0.82 -8.04
CA THR A 570 36.05 2.19 -8.56
C THR A 570 37.15 2.98 -7.87
N GLY A 571 37.67 2.53 -6.72
CA GLY A 571 38.66 3.24 -5.89
C GLY A 571 38.06 4.34 -5.00
N LYS A 572 36.78 4.70 -5.22
CA LYS A 572 36.03 5.66 -4.41
C LYS A 572 34.61 5.19 -4.16
N VAL A 573 34.01 5.60 -3.05
CA VAL A 573 32.59 5.43 -2.76
C VAL A 573 31.81 6.62 -3.33
N PHE A 574 30.81 6.36 -4.17
CA PHE A 574 29.92 7.41 -4.68
C PHE A 574 28.87 7.83 -3.65
N PHE A 575 28.49 9.10 -3.64
CA PHE A 575 27.50 9.65 -2.71
C PHE A 575 26.35 10.32 -3.45
N LEU A 576 25.14 9.82 -3.20
CA LEU A 576 23.92 10.30 -3.86
C LEU A 576 23.02 11.06 -2.88
N GLY A 577 22.62 12.26 -3.28
CA GLY A 577 21.61 13.06 -2.57
C GLY A 577 20.20 12.60 -2.89
N ASN A 578 19.32 12.53 -1.89
CA ASN A 578 17.91 12.20 -2.10
C ASN A 578 17.00 13.05 -1.22
N GLY A 579 15.88 13.48 -1.80
CA GLY A 579 14.80 14.16 -1.09
C GLY A 579 14.40 15.45 -1.79
N ASP A 580 13.12 15.61 -2.07
CA ASP A 580 12.52 16.87 -2.53
C ASP A 580 13.18 17.50 -3.78
N CYS A 581 13.74 16.67 -4.66
CA CYS A 581 14.15 17.08 -6.01
C CYS A 581 12.93 16.99 -6.95
N TYR A 582 12.55 18.13 -7.50
CA TYR A 582 11.27 18.32 -8.20
C TYR A 582 11.42 19.01 -9.57
N THR A 583 12.58 19.60 -9.81
CA THR A 583 12.93 20.34 -11.03
C THR A 583 14.37 20.04 -11.44
N HIS A 584 14.73 20.35 -12.69
CA HIS A 584 16.14 20.31 -13.11
C HIS A 584 17.01 21.26 -12.28
N GLU A 585 16.50 22.44 -11.87
CA GLU A 585 17.24 23.33 -10.99
C GLU A 585 17.54 22.69 -9.63
N ASP A 586 16.58 22.01 -9.00
CA ASP A 586 16.82 21.29 -7.74
C ASP A 586 17.90 20.22 -7.91
N TYR A 587 17.88 19.51 -9.05
CA TYR A 587 18.86 18.49 -9.38
C TYR A 587 20.27 19.07 -9.49
N PHE A 588 20.46 20.11 -10.30
CA PHE A 588 21.77 20.76 -10.47
C PHE A 588 22.23 21.51 -9.23
N ASN A 589 21.31 22.15 -8.48
CA ASN A 589 21.60 22.74 -7.18
C ASN A 589 22.08 21.69 -6.17
N GLY A 590 21.46 20.51 -6.13
CA GLY A 590 21.89 19.40 -5.28
C GLY A 590 23.33 18.99 -5.58
N ILE A 591 23.71 18.91 -6.85
CA ILE A 591 25.08 18.59 -7.27
C ILE A 591 26.04 19.74 -6.93
N GLN A 592 25.77 20.95 -7.41
CA GLN A 592 26.68 22.09 -7.31
C GLN A 592 26.83 22.64 -5.89
N LYS A 593 25.73 22.73 -5.14
CA LYS A 593 25.74 23.31 -3.78
C LYS A 593 26.01 22.26 -2.72
N SER A 594 25.44 21.06 -2.83
CA SER A 594 25.65 20.02 -1.82
C SER A 594 26.87 19.15 -2.11
N GLY A 595 27.39 19.11 -3.34
CA GLY A 595 28.61 18.35 -3.66
C GLY A 595 28.40 16.83 -3.77
N VAL A 596 27.18 16.37 -4.01
CA VAL A 596 26.87 14.95 -4.27
C VAL A 596 27.25 14.58 -5.71
N ASP A 597 27.59 13.32 -5.98
CA ASP A 597 27.97 12.87 -7.33
C ASP A 597 26.75 12.87 -8.29
N THR A 598 25.56 12.55 -7.79
CA THR A 598 24.28 12.66 -8.52
C THR A 598 23.11 12.71 -7.52
N VAL A 599 21.91 13.00 -8.04
CA VAL A 599 20.68 13.08 -7.24
C VAL A 599 19.71 11.96 -7.62
N MET A 600 19.15 11.33 -6.59
CA MET A 600 18.07 10.37 -6.71
C MET A 600 16.71 11.07 -6.59
N VAL A 601 15.90 10.95 -7.64
CA VAL A 601 14.56 11.55 -7.78
C VAL A 601 13.49 10.53 -7.42
N ALA A 602 12.55 10.92 -6.53
CA ALA A 602 11.46 10.04 -6.06
C ALA A 602 10.08 10.59 -6.45
N ARG A 603 9.44 11.33 -5.54
CA ARG A 603 8.09 11.90 -5.76
C ARG A 603 8.03 12.87 -6.94
N GLY A 604 9.13 13.57 -7.25
CA GLY A 604 9.23 14.41 -8.45
C GLY A 604 8.95 13.63 -9.73
N ALA A 605 9.53 12.43 -9.87
CA ALA A 605 9.27 11.57 -11.01
C ALA A 605 7.83 11.03 -11.04
N LEU A 606 7.23 10.68 -9.88
CA LEU A 606 5.84 10.21 -9.82
C LEU A 606 4.82 11.28 -10.25
N MET A 607 5.09 12.55 -9.92
CA MET A 607 4.23 13.66 -10.31
C MET A 607 4.49 14.09 -11.75
N LYS A 608 5.75 14.06 -12.16
CA LYS A 608 6.26 14.60 -13.42
C LYS A 608 7.38 13.70 -13.95
N PRO A 609 7.08 12.59 -14.66
CA PRO A 609 8.13 11.67 -15.12
C PRO A 609 9.13 12.30 -16.08
N TRP A 610 8.72 13.34 -16.81
CA TRP A 610 9.61 14.10 -17.70
C TRP A 610 10.55 15.06 -16.96
N ILE A 611 10.63 14.98 -15.63
CA ILE A 611 11.71 15.62 -14.87
C ILE A 611 13.09 15.15 -15.35
N PHE A 612 13.22 13.90 -15.80
CA PHE A 612 14.47 13.40 -16.38
C PHE A 612 14.80 14.09 -17.70
N GLU A 613 13.79 14.41 -18.51
CA GLU A 613 13.94 15.14 -19.77
C GLU A 613 14.28 16.62 -19.49
N GLU A 614 13.72 17.19 -18.42
CA GLU A 614 14.11 18.53 -17.95
C GLU A 614 15.57 18.56 -17.50
N ILE A 615 16.03 17.52 -16.79
CA ILE A 615 17.42 17.40 -16.34
C ILE A 615 18.35 17.29 -17.55
N GLU A 616 18.03 16.42 -18.50
CA GLU A 616 18.80 16.24 -19.73
C GLU A 616 18.90 17.54 -20.54
N LYS A 617 17.79 18.28 -20.68
CA LYS A 617 17.73 19.54 -21.44
C LYS A 617 18.20 20.76 -20.64
N GLY A 618 18.35 20.66 -19.33
CA GLY A 618 18.69 21.78 -18.46
C GLY A 618 17.67 22.93 -18.46
N GLN A 619 16.37 22.64 -18.66
CA GLN A 619 15.32 23.65 -18.72
C GLN A 619 13.96 23.14 -18.23
N TYR A 620 13.05 24.04 -17.89
CA TYR A 620 11.66 23.71 -17.58
C TYR A 620 10.90 23.26 -18.84
N LEU A 621 10.10 22.20 -18.71
CA LEU A 621 9.26 21.69 -19.80
C LEU A 621 7.79 21.72 -19.40
N ASP A 622 7.03 22.60 -20.05
CA ASP A 622 5.58 22.72 -19.88
C ASP A 622 4.83 21.86 -20.90
N LYS A 623 4.78 20.54 -20.67
CA LYS A 623 4.08 19.62 -21.57
C LYS A 623 2.58 19.92 -21.64
N SER A 624 2.05 20.01 -22.85
CA SER A 624 0.62 20.17 -23.11
C SER A 624 -0.21 19.03 -22.54
N ALA A 625 -1.52 19.25 -22.38
CA ALA A 625 -2.44 18.20 -21.93
C ALA A 625 -2.40 16.94 -22.81
N THR A 626 -2.26 17.11 -24.13
CA THR A 626 -2.16 16.01 -25.10
C THR A 626 -0.87 15.22 -24.95
N GLU A 627 0.28 15.89 -24.79
CA GLU A 627 1.55 15.21 -24.52
C GLU A 627 1.51 14.44 -23.20
N ARG A 628 0.91 15.03 -22.15
CA ARG A 628 0.73 14.35 -20.86
C ARG A 628 -0.19 13.13 -20.98
N LEU A 629 -1.27 13.24 -21.74
CA LEU A 629 -2.16 12.11 -22.03
C LEU A 629 -1.45 11.01 -22.84
N ALA A 630 -0.56 11.37 -23.78
CA ALA A 630 0.25 10.40 -24.51
C ALA A 630 1.21 9.60 -23.58
N LEU A 631 1.70 10.20 -22.48
CA LEU A 631 2.47 9.47 -21.47
C LEU A 631 1.58 8.46 -20.70
N VAL A 632 0.32 8.79 -20.45
CA VAL A 632 -0.68 7.87 -19.86
C VAL A 632 -0.96 6.72 -20.83
N GLU A 633 -1.12 7.00 -22.11
CA GLU A 633 -1.25 5.99 -23.17
C GLU A 633 -0.04 5.05 -23.19
N LYS A 634 1.17 5.62 -23.16
CA LYS A 634 2.43 4.88 -23.17
C LYS A 634 2.55 3.96 -21.95
N PHE A 635 2.18 4.46 -20.76
CA PHE A 635 2.10 3.63 -19.55
C PHE A 635 1.11 2.47 -19.72
N ALA A 636 -0.07 2.72 -20.29
CA ALA A 636 -1.07 1.67 -20.53
C ALA A 636 -0.52 0.58 -21.47
N LYS A 637 0.12 0.95 -22.59
CA LYS A 637 0.78 -0.01 -23.51
C LYS A 637 1.84 -0.84 -22.78
N TYR A 638 2.71 -0.19 -22.00
CA TYR A 638 3.75 -0.89 -21.22
C TYR A 638 3.18 -1.79 -20.13
N GLY A 639 2.06 -1.41 -19.52
CA GLY A 639 1.34 -2.24 -18.56
C GLY A 639 0.77 -3.50 -19.21
N LEU A 640 0.15 -3.39 -20.40
CA LEU A 640 -0.36 -4.53 -21.15
C LEU A 640 0.77 -5.48 -21.58
N GLU A 641 1.92 -4.95 -21.97
CA GLU A 641 3.11 -5.76 -22.28
C GLU A 641 3.68 -6.49 -21.04
N ALA A 642 3.64 -5.86 -19.86
CA ALA A 642 4.21 -6.40 -18.63
C ALA A 642 3.29 -7.39 -17.90
N TRP A 643 1.98 -7.12 -17.88
CA TRP A 643 0.99 -7.84 -17.10
C TRP A 643 0.00 -8.66 -17.93
N GLY A 644 -0.05 -8.44 -19.25
CA GLY A 644 -0.92 -9.13 -20.18
C GLY A 644 -2.02 -8.22 -20.75
N SER A 645 -2.53 -8.62 -21.93
CA SER A 645 -3.68 -8.00 -22.61
C SER A 645 -4.98 -8.78 -22.42
N ASP A 646 -5.00 -9.75 -21.52
CA ASP A 646 -6.21 -10.43 -21.06
C ASP A 646 -6.92 -9.62 -19.96
N GLU A 647 -8.08 -10.09 -19.51
CA GLU A 647 -8.88 -9.39 -18.48
C GLU A 647 -8.09 -9.13 -17.18
N TYR A 648 -7.24 -10.09 -16.81
CA TYR A 648 -6.39 -9.98 -15.63
C TYR A 648 -5.32 -8.91 -15.80
N GLY A 649 -4.60 -8.91 -16.93
CA GLY A 649 -3.56 -7.94 -17.24
C GLY A 649 -4.10 -6.52 -17.41
N ILE A 650 -5.27 -6.35 -18.03
CA ILE A 650 -5.97 -5.06 -18.10
C ILE A 650 -6.37 -4.56 -16.71
N GLY A 651 -6.91 -5.42 -15.86
CA GLY A 651 -7.26 -5.08 -14.48
C GLY A 651 -6.05 -4.60 -13.66
N ASN A 652 -4.92 -5.30 -13.78
CA ASN A 652 -3.66 -4.90 -13.15
C ASN A 652 -3.13 -3.58 -13.71
N THR A 653 -3.13 -3.42 -15.04
CA THR A 653 -2.69 -2.20 -15.71
C THR A 653 -3.53 -1.01 -15.24
N ARG A 654 -4.85 -1.15 -15.21
CA ARG A 654 -5.77 -0.11 -14.72
C ARG A 654 -5.45 0.25 -13.28
N ARG A 655 -5.26 -0.73 -12.41
CA ARG A 655 -4.94 -0.48 -11.00
C ARG A 655 -3.69 0.37 -10.83
N PHE A 656 -2.57 0.00 -11.44
CA PHE A 656 -1.32 0.75 -11.30
C PHE A 656 -1.36 2.11 -12.02
N LEU A 657 -2.11 2.20 -13.12
CA LEU A 657 -2.37 3.47 -13.81
C LEU A 657 -3.14 4.44 -12.91
N LEU A 658 -4.18 3.99 -12.20
CA LEU A 658 -4.93 4.84 -11.27
C LEU A 658 -4.08 5.29 -10.08
N GLU A 659 -3.25 4.40 -9.54
CA GLU A 659 -2.27 4.79 -8.53
C GLU A 659 -1.29 5.82 -9.11
N TYR A 660 -1.00 5.83 -10.41
CA TYR A 660 -0.04 6.75 -11.04
C TYR A 660 -0.70 8.12 -11.23
N LEU A 661 -1.95 8.13 -11.70
CA LEU A 661 -2.79 9.33 -11.78
C LEU A 661 -3.00 9.99 -10.40
N SER A 662 -3.01 9.20 -9.32
CA SER A 662 -3.06 9.72 -7.95
C SER A 662 -1.83 10.56 -7.55
N PHE A 663 -0.73 10.52 -8.31
CA PHE A 663 0.40 11.42 -8.15
C PHE A 663 0.41 12.54 -9.19
N THR A 664 0.14 12.23 -10.47
CA THR A 664 0.27 13.22 -11.55
C THR A 664 -0.73 14.36 -11.47
N HIS A 665 -1.91 14.16 -10.85
CA HIS A 665 -2.87 15.25 -10.67
C HIS A 665 -2.31 16.42 -9.85
N ARG A 666 -1.26 16.18 -9.05
CA ARG A 666 -0.57 17.21 -8.27
C ARG A 666 0.33 18.10 -9.13
N TYR A 667 0.60 17.73 -10.38
CA TYR A 667 1.39 18.57 -11.28
C TYR A 667 0.57 19.78 -11.73
N ILE A 668 1.12 20.97 -11.48
CA ILE A 668 0.58 22.23 -11.99
C ILE A 668 1.45 22.62 -13.19
N PRO A 669 0.85 22.83 -14.38
CA PRO A 669 1.59 23.27 -15.56
C PRO A 669 2.38 24.55 -15.29
N VAL A 670 3.62 24.59 -15.78
CA VAL A 670 4.58 25.68 -15.49
C VAL A 670 4.04 27.01 -16.02
N GLY A 671 3.37 27.00 -17.18
CA GLY A 671 2.77 28.21 -17.76
C GLY A 671 1.64 28.84 -16.93
N LEU A 672 1.08 28.11 -15.95
CA LEU A 672 0.00 28.59 -15.07
C LEU A 672 0.54 29.21 -13.79
N LEU A 673 1.83 29.03 -13.48
CA LEU A 673 2.44 29.57 -12.27
C LEU A 673 2.80 31.05 -12.45
N GLU A 674 2.68 31.84 -11.40
CA GLU A 674 3.06 33.26 -11.38
C GLU A 674 4.59 33.44 -11.33
N TYR A 675 5.31 32.54 -10.64
CA TYR A 675 6.76 32.57 -10.53
C TYR A 675 7.36 31.17 -10.52
N LEU A 676 8.63 31.10 -10.90
CA LEU A 676 9.49 29.91 -10.84
C LEU A 676 10.59 30.11 -9.79
N PRO A 677 11.16 29.05 -9.20
CA PRO A 677 10.83 27.63 -9.41
C PRO A 677 9.50 27.20 -8.77
N PRO A 678 8.80 26.19 -9.34
CA PRO A 678 7.66 25.57 -8.68
C PRO A 678 8.10 24.88 -7.38
N SER A 679 7.30 25.00 -6.33
CA SER A 679 7.47 24.21 -5.12
C SER A 679 6.33 23.23 -4.98
N ILE A 680 6.65 21.95 -5.03
CA ILE A 680 5.67 20.87 -4.97
C ILE A 680 5.04 20.71 -3.58
N GLN A 681 5.63 21.31 -2.53
CA GLN A 681 5.01 21.39 -1.21
C GLN A 681 3.85 22.39 -1.18
N ASP A 682 3.79 23.29 -2.16
CA ASP A 682 2.73 24.27 -2.26
C ASP A 682 1.49 23.61 -2.88
N ARG A 683 0.35 23.69 -2.18
CA ARG A 683 -0.90 23.06 -2.62
C ARG A 683 -1.67 24.03 -3.52
N PRO A 684 -2.17 23.58 -4.69
CA PRO A 684 -2.94 24.46 -5.54
C PRO A 684 -4.26 24.86 -4.86
N PRO A 685 -4.64 26.15 -4.89
CA PRO A 685 -6.05 26.52 -4.72
C PRO A 685 -6.90 25.91 -5.84
N ALA A 686 -8.23 26.01 -5.75
CA ALA A 686 -9.09 25.55 -6.84
C ALA A 686 -8.72 26.28 -8.15
N TRP A 687 -8.36 25.51 -9.18
CA TRP A 687 -7.88 26.03 -10.45
C TRP A 687 -8.49 25.27 -11.63
N LYS A 688 -8.54 25.92 -12.79
CA LYS A 688 -8.91 25.34 -14.08
C LYS A 688 -7.71 25.35 -15.01
N GLY A 689 -7.60 24.32 -15.84
CA GLY A 689 -6.56 24.22 -16.86
C GLY A 689 -6.78 25.15 -18.04
N ARG A 690 -5.80 25.20 -18.95
CA ARG A 690 -5.92 25.89 -20.26
C ARG A 690 -7.05 25.32 -21.13
N ASN A 691 -7.40 24.06 -20.92
CA ASN A 691 -8.50 23.37 -21.58
C ASN A 691 -9.14 22.32 -20.65
N GLU A 692 -10.22 21.69 -21.12
CA GLU A 692 -10.96 20.69 -20.34
C GLU A 692 -10.11 19.46 -20.01
N LEU A 693 -9.27 18.99 -20.95
CA LEU A 693 -8.39 17.85 -20.73
C LEU A 693 -7.33 18.14 -19.65
N GLU A 694 -6.77 19.34 -19.64
CA GLU A 694 -5.83 19.77 -18.61
C GLU A 694 -6.48 19.83 -17.24
N THR A 695 -7.72 20.31 -17.19
CA THR A 695 -8.54 20.33 -15.98
C THR A 695 -8.83 18.91 -15.50
N LEU A 696 -9.16 17.99 -16.42
CA LEU A 696 -9.40 16.57 -16.11
C LEU A 696 -8.14 15.90 -15.54
N LEU A 697 -6.97 16.15 -16.13
CA LEU A 697 -5.69 15.63 -15.65
C LEU A 697 -5.25 16.21 -14.30
N GLY A 698 -5.72 17.42 -13.95
CA GLY A 698 -5.50 18.07 -12.66
C GLY A 698 -6.54 17.73 -11.59
N SER A 699 -7.59 16.97 -11.92
CA SER A 699 -8.66 16.61 -11.01
C SER A 699 -8.16 15.70 -9.87
N ASP A 700 -8.55 16.01 -8.64
CA ASP A 700 -8.28 15.18 -7.45
C ASP A 700 -9.34 14.08 -7.23
N ASN A 701 -10.34 13.98 -8.11
CA ASN A 701 -11.40 12.99 -8.05
C ASN A 701 -11.00 11.67 -8.71
N TYR A 702 -11.02 10.57 -7.95
CA TYR A 702 -10.64 9.24 -8.46
C TYR A 702 -11.56 8.74 -9.59
N ARG A 703 -12.82 9.22 -9.67
CA ARG A 703 -13.74 8.87 -10.75
C ARG A 703 -13.27 9.42 -12.10
N ASP A 704 -12.63 10.59 -12.09
CA ASP A 704 -12.05 11.16 -13.30
C ASP A 704 -10.80 10.38 -13.73
N TRP A 705 -10.02 9.85 -12.77
CA TRP A 705 -8.92 8.95 -13.08
C TRP A 705 -9.41 7.65 -13.72
N ILE A 706 -10.55 7.11 -13.26
CA ILE A 706 -11.20 5.95 -13.90
C ILE A 706 -11.58 6.30 -15.33
N LYS A 707 -12.23 7.43 -15.60
CA LYS A 707 -12.55 7.87 -16.97
C LYS A 707 -11.31 7.96 -17.86
N ILE A 708 -10.21 8.55 -17.37
CA ILE A 708 -8.94 8.62 -18.10
C ILE A 708 -8.45 7.19 -18.42
N SER A 709 -8.52 6.27 -17.46
CA SER A 709 -8.11 4.88 -17.69
C SER A 709 -8.98 4.16 -18.74
N GLU A 710 -10.28 4.52 -18.82
CA GLU A 710 -11.23 3.92 -19.75
C GLU A 710 -10.96 4.33 -21.20
N MET A 711 -10.33 5.49 -21.43
CA MET A 711 -9.91 5.94 -22.77
C MET A 711 -8.95 4.94 -23.44
N PHE A 712 -8.16 4.20 -22.65
CA PHE A 712 -7.14 3.28 -23.17
C PHE A 712 -7.45 1.81 -22.89
N LEU A 713 -8.02 1.51 -21.73
CA LEU A 713 -8.26 0.14 -21.25
C LEU A 713 -9.71 -0.31 -21.40
N GLY A 714 -10.53 0.52 -22.06
CA GLY A 714 -11.97 0.31 -22.17
C GLY A 714 -12.72 0.49 -20.85
N PRO A 715 -14.05 0.29 -20.85
CA PRO A 715 -14.89 0.53 -19.68
C PRO A 715 -14.45 -0.31 -18.49
N ALA A 716 -14.48 0.28 -17.30
CA ALA A 716 -14.23 -0.43 -16.06
C ALA A 716 -15.36 -1.42 -15.77
N HIS A 717 -15.04 -2.56 -15.18
CA HIS A 717 -16.06 -3.52 -14.79
C HIS A 717 -16.95 -2.95 -13.67
N LYS A 718 -18.23 -3.36 -13.62
CA LYS A 718 -19.17 -2.92 -12.57
C LYS A 718 -18.67 -3.22 -11.15
N ASP A 719 -17.91 -4.30 -10.99
CA ASP A 719 -17.31 -4.70 -9.69
C ASP A 719 -15.93 -4.09 -9.44
N PHE A 720 -15.39 -3.33 -10.39
CA PHE A 720 -14.12 -2.66 -10.22
C PHE A 720 -14.26 -1.53 -9.21
N LYS A 721 -13.57 -1.67 -8.09
CA LYS A 721 -13.50 -0.65 -7.04
C LYS A 721 -12.05 -0.22 -6.90
N PHE A 722 -11.83 1.09 -6.98
CA PHE A 722 -10.54 1.69 -6.72
C PHE A 722 -10.65 2.60 -5.50
N GLU A 723 -9.81 2.32 -4.51
CA GLU A 723 -9.58 3.20 -3.38
C GLU A 723 -8.09 3.57 -3.41
N PRO A 724 -7.75 4.86 -3.62
CA PRO A 724 -6.37 5.29 -3.71
C PRO A 724 -5.56 4.87 -2.48
N LYS A 725 -4.36 4.32 -2.68
CA LYS A 725 -3.51 3.85 -1.57
C LYS A 725 -3.18 4.99 -0.60
N HIS A 726 -2.82 6.12 -1.18
CA HIS A 726 -2.63 7.34 -0.46
C HIS A 726 -4.02 7.96 -0.32
N LYS A 727 -4.46 8.29 0.89
CA LYS A 727 -5.63 9.17 1.08
C LYS A 727 -5.28 10.57 0.56
N SER A 728 -4.99 10.68 -0.73
CA SER A 728 -4.87 11.93 -1.46
C SER A 728 -6.27 12.48 -1.66
N ASN A 729 -6.99 12.74 -0.56
CA ASN A 729 -8.24 13.52 -0.51
C ASN A 729 -9.20 13.33 -1.69
N SER A 730 -9.26 12.15 -2.31
CA SER A 730 -10.11 11.90 -3.45
C SER A 730 -11.50 11.68 -2.88
N TYR A 731 -12.19 12.78 -2.62
CA TYR A 731 -13.55 12.73 -2.18
C TYR A 731 -14.37 12.18 -3.35
N GLU A 732 -15.32 11.28 -3.06
CA GLU A 732 -16.51 11.31 -3.88
C GLU A 732 -17.10 12.70 -3.66
N ILE A 733 -16.95 13.58 -4.65
CA ILE A 733 -17.97 14.60 -4.85
C ILE A 733 -19.18 13.77 -5.23
N VAL A 734 -19.88 13.30 -4.21
CA VAL A 734 -21.29 13.10 -4.32
C VAL A 734 -21.76 14.46 -4.77
N ALA A 735 -22.17 14.58 -6.04
CA ALA A 735 -22.89 15.75 -6.52
C ALA A 735 -23.77 16.23 -5.38
N GLU A 736 -23.82 17.53 -5.10
CA GLU A 736 -24.42 18.12 -3.89
C GLU A 736 -25.84 17.62 -3.55
N GLY A 737 -26.48 16.81 -4.40
CA GLY A 737 -27.59 15.93 -4.05
C GLY A 737 -27.25 14.53 -3.51
N GLY A 738 -26.22 14.26 -2.70
CA GLY A 738 -26.12 12.92 -2.08
C GLY A 738 -25.41 12.75 -0.73
N PHE A 739 -24.54 13.69 -0.30
CA PHE A 739 -24.29 13.84 1.14
C PHE A 739 -25.52 14.48 1.81
N ALA A 740 -26.15 15.40 1.07
CA ALA A 740 -27.52 15.81 1.32
C ALA A 740 -28.44 14.59 1.36
N VAL A 741 -28.37 13.58 0.47
CA VAL A 741 -29.32 12.44 0.55
C VAL A 741 -29.11 11.56 1.78
N ARG A 742 -27.88 11.30 2.26
CA ARG A 742 -27.73 10.52 3.52
C ARG A 742 -28.07 11.31 4.77
N GLU A 743 -27.71 12.59 4.84
CA GLU A 743 -28.15 13.43 5.96
C GLU A 743 -29.65 13.73 5.86
N ILE A 744 -30.22 14.05 4.70
CA ILE A 744 -31.66 14.21 4.44
C ILE A 744 -32.41 12.90 4.68
N GLU A 745 -31.88 11.72 4.35
CA GLU A 745 -32.48 10.43 4.70
C GLU A 745 -32.47 10.24 6.21
N THR A 746 -31.36 10.53 6.90
CA THR A 746 -31.28 10.41 8.36
C THR A 746 -32.15 11.46 9.06
N TYR A 747 -32.21 12.70 8.56
CA TYR A 747 -33.07 13.79 9.05
C TYR A 747 -34.54 13.49 8.76
N SER A 748 -34.88 12.96 7.59
CA SER A 748 -36.26 12.53 7.26
C SER A 748 -36.68 11.36 8.14
N LEU A 749 -35.80 10.40 8.37
CA LEU A 749 -36.05 9.29 9.29
C LEU A 749 -36.21 9.78 10.74
N LEU A 750 -35.41 10.72 11.20
CA LEU A 750 -35.53 11.31 12.54
C LEU A 750 -36.78 12.20 12.69
N VAL A 751 -37.21 12.88 11.62
CA VAL A 751 -38.50 13.60 11.57
C VAL A 751 -39.66 12.60 11.69
N ILE A 752 -39.56 11.44 11.03
CA ILE A 752 -40.54 10.35 11.19
C ILE A 752 -40.54 9.83 12.64
N VAL A 753 -39.37 9.64 13.26
CA VAL A 753 -39.26 9.24 14.68
C VAL A 753 -39.88 10.29 15.60
N PHE A 754 -39.67 11.59 15.33
CA PHE A 754 -40.30 12.67 16.10
C PHE A 754 -41.82 12.68 15.96
N LEU A 755 -42.35 12.52 14.74
CA LEU A 755 -43.79 12.43 14.52
C LEU A 755 -44.38 11.20 15.20
N LEU A 756 -43.68 10.06 15.18
CA LEU A 756 -44.08 8.87 15.93
C LEU A 756 -44.11 9.14 17.44
N LEU A 757 -43.11 9.84 17.99
CA LEU A 757 -43.11 10.23 19.40
C LEU A 757 -44.35 11.06 19.75
N VAL A 758 -44.66 12.07 18.93
CA VAL A 758 -45.82 12.95 19.16
C VAL A 758 -47.12 12.13 19.12
N VAL A 759 -47.25 11.22 18.16
CA VAL A 759 -48.42 10.32 18.07
C VAL A 759 -48.51 9.41 19.30
N GLU A 760 -47.41 8.80 19.73
CA GLU A 760 -47.37 7.96 20.93
C GLU A 760 -47.73 8.75 22.19
N MET A 761 -47.28 10.00 22.31
CA MET A 761 -47.62 10.89 23.43
C MET A 761 -49.11 11.21 23.43
N VAL A 762 -49.69 11.55 22.28
CA VAL A 762 -51.14 11.82 22.16
C VAL A 762 -51.96 10.58 22.52
N ILE A 763 -51.56 9.40 22.04
CA ILE A 763 -52.25 8.15 22.36
C ILE A 763 -52.11 7.84 23.85
N PHE A 764 -50.91 7.96 24.42
CA PHE A 764 -50.67 7.70 25.84
C PHE A 764 -51.49 8.63 26.75
N VAL A 765 -51.54 9.93 26.44
CA VAL A 765 -52.40 10.88 27.14
C VAL A 765 -53.86 10.49 26.98
N GLY A 766 -54.31 10.16 25.77
CA GLY A 766 -55.68 9.70 25.51
C GLY A 766 -56.06 8.43 26.27
N LEU A 767 -55.13 7.50 26.50
CA LEU A 767 -55.34 6.28 27.28
C LEU A 767 -55.42 6.53 28.79
N ILE A 768 -54.74 7.56 29.29
CA ILE A 768 -54.71 7.95 30.71
C ILE A 768 -55.90 8.81 31.11
N VAL A 769 -56.48 9.58 30.18
CA VAL A 769 -57.64 10.43 30.48
C VAL A 769 -58.76 9.59 31.11
N PRO A 770 -59.26 9.96 32.31
CA PRO A 770 -60.29 9.20 33.01
C PRO A 770 -61.65 9.38 32.32
N LEU A 771 -61.93 8.51 31.34
CA LEU A 771 -63.20 8.51 30.60
C LEU A 771 -64.27 7.65 31.29
N PRO A 772 -65.57 8.00 31.15
CA PRO A 772 -66.67 7.16 31.62
C PRO A 772 -66.62 5.76 30.99
N PHE A 773 -66.85 4.72 31.81
CA PHE A 773 -66.67 3.31 31.44
C PHE A 773 -67.40 2.89 30.15
N THR A 774 -68.60 3.42 29.91
CA THR A 774 -69.40 3.13 28.70
C THR A 774 -68.75 3.65 27.42
N VAL A 775 -68.06 4.78 27.48
CA VAL A 775 -67.32 5.37 26.35
C VAL A 775 -66.00 4.63 26.15
N LYS A 776 -65.29 4.35 27.25
CA LYS A 776 -64.03 3.59 27.23
C LYS A 776 -64.22 2.19 26.66
N ARG A 777 -65.30 1.50 27.02
CA ARG A 777 -65.65 0.19 26.45
C ARG A 777 -65.80 0.28 24.92
N LYS A 778 -66.70 1.12 24.41
CA LYS A 778 -66.96 1.25 22.96
C LYS A 778 -65.71 1.61 22.14
N LEU A 779 -64.86 2.49 22.67
CA LEU A 779 -63.62 2.90 22.00
C LEU A 779 -62.64 1.72 21.87
N PHE A 780 -62.44 0.94 22.93
CA PHE A 780 -61.50 -0.19 22.92
C PHE A 780 -62.02 -1.40 22.16
N THR A 781 -63.34 -1.69 22.19
CA THR A 781 -63.92 -2.75 21.35
C THR A 781 -63.72 -2.42 19.86
N PHE A 782 -63.95 -1.16 19.46
CA PHE A 782 -63.70 -0.70 18.08
C PHE A 782 -62.22 -0.82 17.67
N ILE A 783 -61.30 -0.47 18.56
CA ILE A 783 -59.84 -0.63 18.33
C ILE A 783 -59.46 -2.11 18.16
N SER A 784 -60.10 -3.01 18.90
CA SER A 784 -59.83 -4.46 18.80
C SER A 784 -60.46 -5.14 17.58
N GLU A 785 -61.56 -4.61 17.03
CA GLU A 785 -62.29 -5.21 15.92
C GLU A 785 -61.77 -4.80 14.53
N SER A 786 -60.98 -3.73 14.42
CA SER A 786 -60.50 -3.25 13.13
C SER A 786 -59.36 -4.14 12.58
N PRO A 787 -59.54 -4.81 11.41
CA PRO A 787 -58.47 -5.60 10.78
C PRO A 787 -57.28 -4.74 10.33
N VAL A 788 -57.48 -3.42 10.24
CA VAL A 788 -56.41 -2.44 9.99
C VAL A 788 -55.48 -2.35 11.20
N ILE A 789 -56.01 -2.42 12.41
CA ILE A 789 -55.23 -2.31 13.66
C ILE A 789 -54.40 -3.57 13.91
N ALA A 790 -54.91 -4.75 13.53
CA ALA A 790 -54.13 -5.99 13.55
C ALA A 790 -52.94 -5.96 12.56
N LYS A 791 -53.09 -5.38 11.36
CA LYS A 791 -51.97 -5.13 10.44
C LYS A 791 -51.01 -4.05 10.96
N LEU A 792 -51.54 -3.01 11.61
CA LEU A 792 -50.74 -1.97 12.27
C LEU A 792 -49.90 -2.54 13.42
N GLN A 793 -50.34 -3.57 14.15
CA GLN A 793 -49.51 -4.22 15.18
C GLN A 793 -48.23 -4.88 14.61
N TYR A 794 -48.31 -5.50 13.42
CA TYR A 794 -47.13 -5.99 12.73
C TYR A 794 -46.23 -4.84 12.25
N GLY A 795 -46.84 -3.76 11.73
CA GLY A 795 -46.14 -2.53 11.38
C GLY A 795 -45.41 -1.91 12.57
N MET A 796 -46.06 -1.85 13.74
CA MET A 796 -45.52 -1.31 14.99
C MET A 796 -44.32 -2.12 15.51
N LYS A 797 -44.32 -3.44 15.34
CA LYS A 797 -43.16 -4.29 15.68
C LYS A 797 -41.98 -4.06 14.74
N ILE A 798 -42.24 -3.86 13.45
CA ILE A 798 -41.19 -3.55 12.45
C ILE A 798 -40.62 -2.16 12.73
N THR A 799 -41.46 -1.15 12.99
CA THR A 799 -41.00 0.19 13.36
C THR A 799 -40.23 0.18 14.68
N PHE A 800 -40.64 -0.63 15.66
CA PHE A 800 -39.89 -0.78 16.91
C PHE A 800 -38.47 -1.34 16.69
N ILE A 801 -38.32 -2.40 15.89
CA ILE A 801 -36.98 -2.96 15.55
C ILE A 801 -36.15 -1.92 14.79
N PHE A 802 -36.77 -1.18 13.89
CA PHE A 802 -36.10 -0.13 13.14
C PHE A 802 -35.61 1.02 14.04
N ILE A 803 -36.46 1.52 14.95
CA ILE A 803 -36.08 2.56 15.92
C ILE A 803 -35.00 2.02 16.88
N LEU A 804 -35.03 0.74 17.25
CA LEU A 804 -33.99 0.12 18.07
C LEU A 804 -32.62 0.13 17.38
N ILE A 805 -32.57 -0.16 16.08
CA ILE A 805 -31.34 -0.06 15.28
C ILE A 805 -30.83 1.39 15.25
N LEU A 806 -31.72 2.36 14.99
CA LEU A 806 -31.38 3.79 15.00
C LEU A 806 -30.90 4.29 16.37
N PHE A 807 -31.48 3.75 17.46
CA PHE A 807 -31.04 4.05 18.81
C PHE A 807 -29.63 3.53 19.08
N ILE A 808 -29.34 2.27 18.70
CA ILE A 808 -28.00 1.69 18.84
C ILE A 808 -26.97 2.49 18.03
N ASP A 809 -27.31 2.89 16.80
CA ASP A 809 -26.45 3.75 15.98
C ASP A 809 -26.20 5.11 16.63
N SER A 810 -27.26 5.74 17.17
CA SER A 810 -27.18 7.02 17.87
C SER A 810 -26.32 6.94 19.14
N VAL A 811 -26.45 5.87 19.93
CA VAL A 811 -25.61 5.62 21.13
C VAL A 811 -24.14 5.44 20.73
N ASN A 812 -23.86 4.65 19.70
CA ASN A 812 -22.50 4.46 19.19
C ASN A 812 -21.88 5.78 18.70
N ARG A 813 -22.69 6.65 18.10
CA ARG A 813 -22.28 7.99 17.65
C ARG A 813 -21.99 8.93 18.82
N VAL A 814 -22.86 8.97 19.84
CA VAL A 814 -22.61 9.76 21.07
C VAL A 814 -21.35 9.29 21.79
N TYR A 815 -21.17 7.97 21.92
CA TYR A 815 -19.97 7.38 22.55
C TYR A 815 -18.69 7.77 21.80
N ARG A 816 -18.73 7.77 20.47
CA ARG A 816 -17.60 8.24 19.63
C ARG A 816 -17.31 9.72 19.84
N VAL A 817 -18.33 10.59 19.81
CA VAL A 817 -18.13 12.03 20.03
C VAL A 817 -17.65 12.33 21.46
N GLN A 818 -18.11 11.57 22.46
CA GLN A 818 -17.68 11.73 23.85
C GLN A 818 -16.24 11.23 24.09
N THR A 819 -15.81 10.19 23.37
CA THR A 819 -14.41 9.73 23.38
C THR A 819 -13.50 10.75 22.67
N GLU A 820 -13.94 11.35 21.57
CA GLU A 820 -13.25 12.49 20.91
C GLU A 820 -13.14 13.72 21.84
N LEU A 821 -14.18 14.05 22.60
CA LEU A 821 -14.18 15.23 23.49
C LEU A 821 -13.33 15.01 24.75
N SER A 822 -13.31 13.79 25.30
CA SER A 822 -12.49 13.43 26.46
C SER A 822 -11.01 13.28 26.12
N THR A 823 -10.68 12.90 24.87
CA THR A 823 -9.30 12.92 24.36
C THR A 823 -8.83 14.36 24.16
N HIS A 824 -9.63 15.23 23.53
CA HIS A 824 -9.32 16.66 23.43
C HIS A 824 -9.18 17.35 24.79
N SER A 825 -10.00 16.98 25.77
CA SER A 825 -9.93 17.58 27.12
C SER A 825 -8.72 17.09 27.94
N LYS A 826 -8.15 15.92 27.62
CA LYS A 826 -6.90 15.42 28.24
C LYS A 826 -5.65 16.02 27.59
N GLU A 827 -5.71 16.41 26.33
CA GLU A 827 -4.62 17.10 25.63
C GLU A 827 -4.43 18.56 26.09
N MET A 828 -5.47 19.21 26.64
CA MET A 828 -5.45 20.62 27.07
C MET A 828 -4.92 20.87 28.50
N GLY A 829 -4.12 19.96 29.06
CA GLY A 829 -3.51 20.13 30.40
C GLY A 829 -2.42 21.21 30.52
N GLY A 830 -2.07 21.91 29.43
CA GLY A 830 -1.07 22.98 29.49
C GLY A 830 -1.08 23.89 28.26
N ALA A 831 -1.38 25.17 28.51
CA ALA A 831 -1.16 26.36 27.66
C ALA A 831 -1.94 26.48 26.33
N GLY A 832 -2.84 27.48 26.25
CA GLY A 832 -3.30 28.07 24.98
C GLY A 832 -4.78 28.48 24.90
N THR A 833 -5.24 29.40 25.74
CA THR A 833 -6.68 29.70 25.92
C THR A 833 -7.32 30.69 24.92
N ALA A 834 -6.65 31.10 23.83
CA ALA A 834 -7.14 32.25 23.02
C ALA A 834 -7.46 31.97 21.53
N THR A 835 -7.11 30.82 20.95
CA THR A 835 -7.27 30.56 19.48
C THR A 835 -8.22 29.43 19.10
N LEU A 836 -9.05 28.92 20.02
CA LEU A 836 -9.81 27.67 19.83
C LEU A 836 -11.32 27.79 20.15
N GLY A 837 -11.92 28.96 19.92
CA GLY A 837 -13.36 29.16 20.13
C GLY A 837 -14.23 28.35 19.15
N ALA A 838 -13.88 28.34 17.86
CA ALA A 838 -14.70 27.74 16.80
C ALA A 838 -14.71 26.20 16.82
N GLU A 839 -13.55 25.56 16.99
CA GLU A 839 -13.45 24.09 17.03
C GLU A 839 -14.16 23.50 18.25
N ARG A 840 -14.06 24.18 19.41
CA ARG A 840 -14.78 23.78 20.62
C ARG A 840 -16.30 23.89 20.43
N MET A 841 -16.77 24.93 19.76
CA MET A 841 -18.18 25.16 19.48
C MET A 841 -18.75 24.13 18.49
N GLU A 842 -17.99 23.76 17.46
CA GLU A 842 -18.40 22.77 16.47
C GLU A 842 -18.48 21.35 17.06
N VAL A 843 -17.50 20.97 17.88
CA VAL A 843 -17.51 19.67 18.58
C VAL A 843 -18.64 19.62 19.62
N GLN A 844 -18.90 20.72 20.32
CA GLN A 844 -20.04 20.84 21.23
C GLN A 844 -21.40 20.79 20.50
N ALA A 845 -21.51 21.40 19.31
CA ALA A 845 -22.70 21.33 18.48
C ALA A 845 -22.95 19.89 18.00
N ARG A 846 -21.92 19.20 17.50
CA ARG A 846 -22.00 17.77 17.10
C ARG A 846 -22.40 16.87 18.27
N LYS A 847 -21.86 17.14 19.47
CA LYS A 847 -22.29 16.46 20.70
C LYS A 847 -23.77 16.72 20.98
N PHE A 848 -24.23 17.97 20.94
CA PHE A 848 -25.62 18.33 21.16
C PHE A 848 -26.57 17.62 20.18
N TYR A 849 -26.25 17.61 18.88
CA TYR A 849 -27.08 16.93 17.88
C TYR A 849 -27.12 15.41 18.07
N SER A 850 -25.97 14.79 18.35
CA SER A 850 -25.91 13.34 18.62
C SER A 850 -26.68 12.95 19.89
N GLN A 851 -26.58 13.76 20.96
CA GLN A 851 -27.32 13.56 22.21
C GLN A 851 -28.83 13.72 21.98
N ARG A 852 -29.26 14.78 21.28
CA ARG A 852 -30.68 14.99 20.95
C ARG A 852 -31.27 13.80 20.22
N ASN A 853 -30.57 13.28 19.21
CA ASN A 853 -31.06 12.16 18.41
C ASN A 853 -31.12 10.86 19.23
N MET A 854 -30.12 10.62 20.10
CA MET A 854 -30.13 9.51 21.04
C MET A 854 -31.33 9.58 21.99
N TYR A 855 -31.60 10.76 22.58
CA TYR A 855 -32.76 10.96 23.45
C TYR A 855 -34.06 10.78 22.70
N LEU A 856 -34.19 11.33 21.48
CA LEU A 856 -35.41 11.20 20.69
C LEU A 856 -35.75 9.73 20.40
N CYS A 857 -34.79 8.95 19.88
CA CYS A 857 -34.99 7.52 19.63
C CYS A 857 -35.21 6.73 20.93
N GLY A 858 -34.51 7.09 22.01
CA GLY A 858 -34.66 6.44 23.31
C GLY A 858 -36.05 6.67 23.94
N PHE A 859 -36.54 7.90 23.91
CA PHE A 859 -37.87 8.25 24.41
C PHE A 859 -38.98 7.60 23.59
N THR A 860 -38.84 7.51 22.26
CA THR A 860 -39.79 6.75 21.44
C THR A 860 -39.84 5.29 21.84
N LEU A 861 -38.70 4.60 21.96
CA LEU A 861 -38.69 3.19 22.35
C LEU A 861 -39.31 2.96 23.73
N PHE A 862 -38.97 3.85 24.67
CA PHE A 862 -39.49 3.78 26.03
C PHE A 862 -41.01 3.99 26.06
N LEU A 863 -41.51 4.98 25.33
CA LEU A 863 -42.94 5.28 25.27
C LEU A 863 -43.71 4.18 24.53
N SER A 864 -43.17 3.61 23.43
CA SER A 864 -43.76 2.43 22.77
C SER A 864 -43.95 1.26 23.75
N LEU A 865 -42.96 0.99 24.61
CA LEU A 865 -43.03 -0.08 25.61
C LEU A 865 -44.08 0.19 26.67
N ILE A 866 -44.14 1.43 27.19
CA ILE A 866 -45.16 1.84 28.15
C ILE A 866 -46.54 1.73 27.52
N LEU A 867 -46.74 2.26 26.31
CA LEU A 867 -48.03 2.28 25.63
C LEU A 867 -48.55 0.86 25.39
N ASN A 868 -47.68 -0.07 24.97
CA ASN A 868 -48.04 -1.48 24.85
C ASN A 868 -48.45 -2.09 26.20
N ARG A 869 -47.69 -1.83 27.27
CA ARG A 869 -47.99 -2.34 28.63
C ARG A 869 -49.29 -1.74 29.17
N THR A 870 -49.48 -0.44 29.04
CA THR A 870 -50.69 0.28 29.46
C THR A 870 -51.92 -0.20 28.69
N TYR A 871 -51.78 -0.43 27.37
CA TYR A 871 -52.85 -1.01 26.55
C TYR A 871 -53.26 -2.40 27.04
N THR A 872 -52.30 -3.31 27.28
CA THR A 872 -52.59 -4.64 27.81
C THR A 872 -53.24 -4.59 29.19
N MET A 873 -52.74 -3.71 30.07
CA MET A 873 -53.27 -3.56 31.43
C MET A 873 -54.70 -3.00 31.43
N ILE A 874 -55.02 -2.05 30.54
CA ILE A 874 -56.39 -1.53 30.40
C ILE A 874 -57.35 -2.62 29.90
N LEU A 875 -56.93 -3.45 28.94
CA LEU A 875 -57.75 -4.58 28.48
C LEU A 875 -57.99 -5.61 29.59
N GLU A 876 -56.97 -5.91 30.40
CA GLU A 876 -57.10 -6.80 31.56
C GLU A 876 -58.05 -6.22 32.62
N VAL A 877 -57.95 -4.92 32.93
CA VAL A 877 -58.87 -4.25 33.86
C VAL A 877 -60.30 -4.31 33.36
N LEU A 878 -60.55 -4.04 32.07
CA LEU A 878 -61.89 -4.15 31.48
C LEU A 878 -62.46 -5.58 31.56
N ARG A 879 -61.61 -6.61 31.34
CA ARG A 879 -62.02 -8.01 31.51
C ARG A 879 -62.31 -8.38 32.95
N LEU A 880 -61.51 -7.90 33.89
CA LEU A 880 -61.68 -8.17 35.31
C LEU A 880 -62.96 -7.50 35.83
N GLU A 881 -63.25 -6.26 35.45
CA GLU A 881 -64.51 -5.59 35.78
C GLU A 881 -65.73 -6.30 35.17
N ASP A 882 -65.62 -6.86 33.97
CA ASP A 882 -66.68 -7.69 33.35
C ASP A 882 -66.91 -8.98 34.13
N LYS A 883 -65.85 -9.65 34.58
CA LYS A 883 -65.95 -10.83 35.46
C LYS A 883 -66.59 -10.47 36.81
N VAL A 884 -66.25 -9.33 37.40
CA VAL A 884 -66.85 -8.86 38.67
C VAL A 884 -68.35 -8.60 38.50
N LYS A 885 -68.77 -7.91 37.43
CA LYS A 885 -70.20 -7.67 37.15
C LYS A 885 -70.97 -8.96 36.86
N GLN A 886 -70.34 -9.94 36.22
CA GLN A 886 -70.92 -11.25 35.98
C GLN A 886 -71.12 -12.04 37.29
N LEU A 887 -70.16 -11.96 38.21
CA LEU A 887 -70.26 -12.59 39.55
C LEU A 887 -71.25 -11.86 40.47
N GLN A 888 -71.48 -10.56 40.27
CA GLN A 888 -72.47 -9.76 41.00
C GLN A 888 -73.92 -9.93 40.51
N GLY A 889 -74.17 -10.81 39.52
CA GLY A 889 -75.53 -11.19 39.11
C GLY A 889 -76.24 -10.19 38.18
N ASP A 890 -75.51 -9.26 37.57
CA ASP A 890 -76.07 -8.26 36.66
C ASP A 890 -76.44 -8.88 35.30
N LYS A 891 -77.73 -8.89 34.92
CA LYS A 891 -78.27 -9.60 33.72
C LYS A 891 -77.75 -9.08 32.38
N ARG A 892 -76.99 -7.97 32.37
CA ARG A 892 -76.33 -7.41 31.17
C ARG A 892 -74.84 -7.78 31.06
N ALA A 893 -74.27 -8.48 32.04
CA ALA A 893 -72.90 -8.98 31.98
C ALA A 893 -72.87 -10.38 31.32
N GLY A 894 -72.21 -10.50 30.16
CA GLY A 894 -72.20 -11.72 29.34
C GLY A 894 -72.63 -11.55 27.89
N GLY A 895 -72.91 -10.32 27.44
CA GLY A 895 -73.26 -10.04 26.03
C GLY A 895 -72.13 -10.34 25.03
N LYS A 896 -72.46 -10.38 23.73
CA LYS A 896 -71.49 -10.65 22.63
C LYS A 896 -70.19 -9.85 22.72
N GLU A 897 -70.22 -8.62 23.25
CA GLU A 897 -69.04 -7.78 23.44
C GLU A 897 -68.09 -8.27 24.55
N SER A 898 -68.59 -8.84 25.67
CA SER A 898 -67.74 -9.34 26.76
C SER A 898 -67.06 -10.67 26.40
N VAL A 899 -67.71 -11.50 25.58
CA VAL A 899 -67.12 -12.73 25.02
C VAL A 899 -65.97 -12.41 24.07
N LYS A 900 -66.16 -11.41 23.18
CA LYS A 900 -65.13 -10.96 22.25
C LYS A 900 -63.92 -10.29 22.95
N LEU A 901 -64.17 -9.54 24.03
CA LEU A 901 -63.08 -8.96 24.81
C LEU A 901 -62.20 -10.06 25.43
N ALA A 902 -62.79 -11.19 25.86
CA ALA A 902 -62.07 -12.35 26.38
C ALA A 902 -61.21 -13.06 25.31
N GLU A 903 -61.67 -13.11 24.05
CA GLU A 903 -60.93 -13.71 22.91
C GLU A 903 -59.64 -12.95 22.54
N ALA A 904 -59.58 -11.63 22.76
CA ALA A 904 -58.43 -10.80 22.37
C ALA A 904 -57.21 -10.92 23.32
N GLY A 905 -57.21 -11.86 24.27
CA GLY A 905 -56.36 -11.79 25.47
C GLY A 905 -55.14 -12.66 25.55
N ASP A 906 -55.16 -13.83 24.92
CA ASP A 906 -54.03 -14.75 25.00
C ASP A 906 -53.77 -15.42 23.65
N PRO A 907 -52.93 -14.81 22.79
CA PRO A 907 -52.64 -15.34 21.45
C PRO A 907 -51.97 -16.73 21.46
N GLY A 908 -51.34 -17.11 22.57
CA GLY A 908 -50.59 -18.36 22.69
C GLY A 908 -51.47 -19.60 22.75
N GLU A 909 -52.60 -19.51 23.48
CA GLU A 909 -53.49 -20.64 23.71
C GLU A 909 -54.34 -20.97 22.48
N ILE A 910 -54.76 -19.93 21.74
CA ILE A 910 -55.54 -20.08 20.48
C ILE A 910 -54.72 -20.77 19.40
N SER A 911 -53.42 -20.45 19.27
CA SER A 911 -52.56 -21.13 18.30
C SER A 911 -52.30 -22.57 18.68
N ARG A 912 -52.25 -22.90 19.99
CA ARG A 912 -52.10 -24.27 20.48
C ARG A 912 -53.36 -25.09 20.17
N LEU A 913 -54.53 -24.57 20.51
CA LEU A 913 -55.83 -25.23 20.30
C LEU A 913 -56.13 -25.45 18.81
N ARG A 914 -55.83 -24.48 17.93
CA ARG A 914 -55.98 -24.67 16.47
C ARG A 914 -55.07 -25.75 15.91
N LYS A 915 -53.85 -25.87 16.44
CA LYS A 915 -52.90 -26.90 16.04
C LYS A 915 -53.35 -28.30 16.51
N GLU A 916 -53.96 -28.36 17.69
CA GLU A 916 -54.56 -29.59 18.25
C GLU A 916 -55.78 -30.03 17.45
N LEU A 917 -56.65 -29.08 17.06
CA LEU A 917 -57.85 -29.36 16.27
C LEU A 917 -57.50 -29.89 14.87
N ALA A 918 -56.53 -29.27 14.20
CA ALA A 918 -56.04 -29.74 12.89
C ALA A 918 -55.35 -31.11 12.95
N ALA A 919 -54.70 -31.44 14.07
CA ALA A 919 -54.13 -32.78 14.28
C ALA A 919 -55.23 -33.84 14.44
N ARG A 920 -56.27 -33.55 15.24
CA ARG A 920 -57.40 -34.46 15.43
C ARG A 920 -58.22 -34.68 14.16
N GLU A 921 -58.38 -33.66 13.31
CA GLU A 921 -59.05 -33.82 12.00
C GLU A 921 -58.27 -34.76 11.07
N LYS A 922 -56.93 -34.67 11.04
CA LYS A 922 -56.09 -35.60 10.29
C LYS A 922 -56.20 -37.04 10.80
N ASP A 923 -56.25 -37.23 12.13
CA ASP A 923 -56.42 -38.55 12.72
C ASP A 923 -57.80 -39.14 12.37
N ILE A 924 -58.85 -38.33 12.39
CA ILE A 924 -60.20 -38.76 11.98
C ILE A 924 -60.23 -39.16 10.50
N GLU A 925 -59.56 -38.42 9.63
CA GLU A 925 -59.49 -38.74 8.20
C GLU A 925 -58.68 -40.01 7.94
N ALA A 926 -57.60 -40.24 8.69
CA ALA A 926 -56.83 -41.47 8.64
C ALA A 926 -57.66 -42.68 9.12
N LEU A 927 -58.42 -42.53 10.22
CA LEU A 927 -59.32 -43.57 10.72
C LEU A 927 -60.45 -43.88 9.74
N LYS A 928 -61.02 -42.87 9.06
CA LYS A 928 -62.02 -43.09 8.00
C LYS A 928 -61.44 -43.91 6.85
N LYS A 929 -60.23 -43.60 6.38
CA LYS A 929 -59.55 -44.36 5.32
C LYS A 929 -59.24 -45.80 5.75
N GLN A 930 -58.85 -46.01 7.01
CA GLN A 930 -58.65 -47.36 7.56
C GLN A 930 -59.96 -48.14 7.65
N SER A 931 -61.04 -47.50 8.10
CA SER A 931 -62.39 -48.11 8.14
C SER A 931 -62.87 -48.50 6.75
N GLU A 932 -62.73 -47.62 5.74
CA GLU A 932 -63.09 -47.94 4.36
C GLU A 932 -62.24 -49.06 3.77
N GLY A 933 -60.94 -49.11 4.11
CA GLY A 933 -60.05 -50.21 3.73
C GLY A 933 -60.50 -51.55 4.33
N LEU A 934 -60.83 -51.57 5.63
CA LEU A 934 -61.33 -52.76 6.31
C LEU A 934 -62.68 -53.22 5.76
N SER A 935 -63.60 -52.30 5.45
CA SER A 935 -64.88 -52.62 4.84
C SER A 935 -64.71 -53.27 3.46
N ARG A 936 -63.80 -52.75 2.62
CA ARG A 936 -63.51 -53.36 1.33
C ARG A 936 -62.86 -54.74 1.45
N GLU A 937 -61.99 -54.92 2.44
CA GLU A 937 -61.37 -56.21 2.70
C GLU A 937 -62.39 -57.22 3.23
N TYR A 938 -63.31 -56.79 4.10
CA TYR A 938 -64.44 -57.58 4.58
C TYR A 938 -65.40 -57.98 3.45
N GLU A 939 -65.75 -57.06 2.55
CA GLU A 939 -66.55 -57.37 1.35
C GLU A 939 -65.82 -58.36 0.44
N LYS A 940 -64.52 -58.19 0.21
CA LYS A 940 -63.71 -59.10 -0.61
C LYS A 940 -63.60 -60.51 -0.01
N LEU A 941 -63.48 -60.60 1.32
CA LEU A 941 -63.53 -61.87 2.06
C LEU A 941 -64.93 -62.48 2.01
N GLY A 942 -65.98 -61.67 2.14
CA GLY A 942 -67.38 -62.08 1.99
C GLY A 942 -67.67 -62.67 0.62
N ASP A 943 -67.19 -62.02 -0.45
CA ASP A 943 -67.31 -62.51 -1.83
C ASP A 943 -66.52 -63.81 -2.04
N GLN A 944 -65.31 -63.92 -1.46
CA GLN A 944 -64.53 -65.15 -1.50
C GLN A 944 -65.22 -66.31 -0.78
N VAL A 945 -65.81 -66.07 0.39
CA VAL A 945 -66.57 -67.08 1.16
C VAL A 945 -67.87 -67.45 0.44
N SER A 946 -68.54 -66.48 -0.18
CA SER A 946 -69.77 -66.70 -0.94
C SER A 946 -69.49 -67.50 -2.23
N SER A 947 -68.32 -67.32 -2.85
CA SER A 947 -67.89 -68.10 -4.02
C SER A 947 -67.53 -69.57 -3.72
N GLN A 948 -67.36 -69.94 -2.45
CA GLN A 948 -67.04 -71.32 -2.02
C GLN A 948 -68.26 -72.14 -1.55
N ASN A 949 -69.44 -71.54 -1.40
CA ASN A 949 -70.67 -72.23 -0.95
C ASN A 949 -71.86 -71.91 -1.87
N PRO A 950 -72.16 -72.74 -2.88
CA PRO A 950 -73.33 -72.57 -3.73
C PRO A 950 -74.51 -73.32 -3.13
N ASP A 951 -75.05 -72.87 -2.00
CA ASP A 951 -76.38 -73.33 -1.58
C ASP A 951 -77.07 -72.37 -0.60
N SER A 952 -78.38 -72.18 -0.84
CA SER A 952 -79.39 -71.46 -0.04
C SER A 952 -79.63 -69.94 -0.29
N THR A 953 -80.51 -69.69 -1.27
CA THR A 953 -81.75 -68.86 -1.24
C THR A 953 -81.78 -67.36 -0.83
N PRO A 954 -82.66 -66.53 -1.46
CA PRO A 954 -82.52 -65.07 -1.47
C PRO A 954 -83.50 -64.26 -0.57
N LYS A 955 -83.01 -63.07 -0.19
CA LYS A 955 -83.66 -61.74 0.03
C LYS A 955 -84.71 -61.53 1.13
N LYS A 956 -84.47 -60.49 1.96
CA LYS A 956 -85.36 -59.35 2.37
C LYS A 956 -84.62 -58.58 3.49
N ASP A 957 -84.70 -57.27 3.71
CA ASP A 957 -85.35 -56.08 3.15
C ASP A 957 -84.55 -54.88 3.72
N ARG A 958 -84.39 -53.81 2.92
CA ARG A 958 -83.87 -52.46 3.25
C ARG A 958 -82.43 -52.27 3.73
#